data_AF-A0A3B8HJF5-F1
#
_entry.id   AF-A0A3B8HJF5-F1
#
_cell.length_a   1.000
_cell.length_b   1.000
_cell.length_c   1.000
_cell.angle_alpha   90.00
_cell.angle_beta   90.00
_cell.angle_gamma   90.00
#
_symmetry.space_group_name_H-M   'P 1'
#
loop_
_entity.id
_entity.type
_entity.pdbx_description
1 polymer ?
#
loop_
_entity_poly.entity_id
_entity_poly.type
_entity_poly.pdbx_seq_one_letter_code
_entity_poly.pdbx_strand_id
1 'polypeptide(L)'
;MSPNAHIQISRDWHLHDLPPEGHADVGPFFYKLFEDSMWEKERLGLPERWFENHRIYRGDLWNKNRTARTKSNRDKVSINLIFSNIQRTVANLTARNPIAEVVSTDGIKDGADQLMSQKMKQWWADTEQGVVLTKSALTMEIYGTIWEKGVPDIQNNRLKVVSLDNFAAFPAPGYYESVQDMPYFGHAYALPIKEIEAIYGVDGVEADDTYSLLGEDREDNTPIPAGSRYGVMNAPGNFSNVSHPVAAVRDVRQQRGMVVEVWIKDYTKEKIKVQQLVEMVGSERSGGKIIEEAEATIEQDKYPGNIRMVAVTNRGHLVCHDTPNPNVNPALPREVAEKTYLFDKFPFSKACSYEDAFSLWGFSAAEQTDDLNFKINEILSRIANYIRLVCLPPLILPEDCLIKTDKVTTRGGLVLRPKNHVVGGGIRYLQVPSLPADFFRLVDLYLNFFDRIYAIEDVDRGQTPRNIQAASAIVTLQERNAVLMRQKIRAVDYLVRERGRWEISFIQNFSWKPESIEVQDVPTVFRGTDYAGRLFNYLVESGSTVAKTDLQRQDQAMELFKAGAIDKQALLEAVNFDGWRSVIERMGENELDQALNILVQSGMPEEAAMSLKQQLMLSQGGPGDAEQPGQPQPNPPQGVLPGPGMAPGVQPGMPRAMQGAGQPPVGQMQPSVVGV
;
A
#
# COMPACT_ATOMS: atom_id res chain seq x y z
N MET A 1 31.03 31.46 11.84
CA MET A 1 30.51 31.16 13.19
C MET A 1 30.78 29.68 13.45
N SER A 2 31.30 29.34 14.62
CA SER A 2 31.73 27.96 14.96
C SER A 2 30.59 26.95 14.73
N PRO A 3 30.80 25.79 14.07
CA PRO A 3 29.71 24.85 13.77
C PRO A 3 29.26 23.99 14.95
N ASN A 4 29.99 23.97 16.08
CA ASN A 4 29.75 23.04 17.20
C ASN A 4 29.58 23.78 18.53
N ALA A 5 28.57 24.62 18.65
CA ALA A 5 28.08 25.03 19.97
C ALA A 5 27.02 24.02 20.42
N HIS A 6 27.44 22.89 20.98
CA HIS A 6 26.50 22.03 21.70
C HIS A 6 25.86 22.86 22.81
N ILE A 7 24.53 22.97 22.79
CA ILE A 7 23.80 23.69 23.82
C ILE A 7 24.09 22.97 25.14
N GLN A 8 24.66 23.70 26.10
CA GLN A 8 24.91 23.16 27.42
C GLN A 8 23.57 23.05 28.15
N ILE A 9 23.11 21.81 28.31
CA ILE A 9 21.97 21.49 29.17
C ILE A 9 22.36 21.86 30.60
N SER A 10 21.55 22.69 31.27
CA SER A 10 21.90 23.24 32.59
C SER A 10 21.86 22.20 33.71
N ARG A 11 21.08 21.14 33.53
CA ARG A 11 20.86 20.04 34.48
C ARG A 11 20.95 18.68 33.76
N ASP A 12 21.41 17.65 34.46
CA ASP A 12 21.39 16.28 33.95
C ASP A 12 19.96 15.73 33.95
N TRP A 13 19.27 15.89 32.83
CA TRP A 13 17.95 15.28 32.57
C TRP A 13 18.11 13.85 32.04
N HIS A 14 17.15 12.98 32.36
CA HIS A 14 17.14 11.57 31.97
C HIS A 14 15.74 11.14 31.54
N LEU A 15 15.60 9.96 30.90
CA LEU A 15 14.28 9.46 30.46
C LEU A 15 13.25 9.29 31.60
N HIS A 16 13.70 9.23 32.86
CA HIS A 16 12.84 9.17 34.05
C HIS A 16 12.59 10.53 34.73
N ASP A 17 13.40 11.55 34.43
CA ASP A 17 13.28 12.92 34.97
C ASP A 17 13.42 13.87 33.79
N LEU A 18 12.28 14.27 33.23
CA LEU A 18 12.18 15.07 32.02
C LEU A 18 12.08 16.56 32.36
N PRO A 19 12.61 17.46 31.52
CA PRO A 19 12.48 18.89 31.74
C PRO A 19 11.00 19.30 31.70
N PRO A 20 10.50 20.05 32.71
CA PRO A 20 9.10 20.47 32.74
C PRO A 20 8.80 21.43 31.58
N GLU A 21 7.53 21.49 31.19
CA GLU A 21 7.03 22.38 30.15
C GLU A 21 7.46 23.84 30.38
N GLY A 22 7.97 24.49 29.33
CA GLY A 22 8.47 25.87 29.38
C GLY A 22 9.87 26.05 29.97
N HIS A 23 10.56 24.98 30.40
CA HIS A 23 11.95 25.07 30.85
C HIS A 23 12.91 25.31 29.67
N ALA A 24 13.97 26.10 29.88
CA ALA A 24 14.94 26.44 28.83
C ALA A 24 15.64 25.21 28.23
N ASP A 25 15.80 24.14 29.03
CA ASP A 25 16.43 22.89 28.61
C ASP A 25 15.50 21.94 27.81
N VAL A 26 14.20 22.25 27.64
CA VAL A 26 13.28 21.38 26.87
C VAL A 26 13.79 21.21 25.44
N GLY A 27 13.99 22.32 24.71
CA GLY A 27 14.46 22.27 23.33
C GLY A 27 15.77 21.47 23.15
N PRO A 28 16.83 21.80 23.90
CA PRO A 28 18.11 21.10 23.85
C PRO A 28 18.05 19.61 24.20
N PHE A 29 17.29 19.24 25.24
CA PHE A 29 17.18 17.85 25.68
C PHE A 29 16.45 16.99 24.65
N PHE A 30 15.32 17.47 24.13
CA PHE A 30 14.55 16.72 23.12
C PHE A 30 15.30 16.63 21.79
N TYR A 31 16.05 17.66 21.41
CA TYR A 31 16.93 17.58 20.24
C TYR A 31 18.07 16.58 20.43
N LYS A 32 18.64 16.48 21.63
CA LYS A 32 19.65 15.46 21.95
C LYS A 32 19.11 14.03 21.79
N LEU A 33 17.87 13.76 22.19
CA LEU A 33 17.25 12.44 21.97
C LEU A 33 17.17 12.09 20.49
N PHE A 34 16.91 13.08 19.64
CA PHE A 34 16.94 12.93 18.19
C PHE A 34 18.37 12.70 17.66
N GLU A 35 19.37 13.43 18.17
CA GLU A 35 20.79 13.20 17.83
C GLU A 35 21.24 11.79 18.19
N ASP A 36 20.87 11.28 19.38
CA ASP A 36 21.20 9.92 19.82
C ASP A 36 20.60 8.86 18.86
N SER A 37 19.34 9.06 18.44
CA SER A 37 18.70 8.21 17.41
C SER A 37 19.35 8.34 16.03
N MET A 38 19.82 9.54 15.67
CA MET A 38 20.52 9.79 14.40
C MET A 38 21.87 9.07 14.38
N TRP A 39 22.67 9.17 15.45
CA TRP A 39 23.95 8.47 15.57
C TRP A 39 23.77 6.95 15.56
N GLU A 40 22.70 6.43 16.15
CA GLU A 40 22.40 4.99 16.07
C GLU A 40 22.12 4.55 14.62
N LYS A 41 21.38 5.36 13.84
CA LYS A 41 21.17 5.06 12.41
C LYS A 41 22.48 5.07 11.62
N GLU A 42 23.36 6.04 11.89
CA GLU A 42 24.67 6.13 11.26
C GLU A 42 25.57 4.94 11.65
N ARG A 43 25.56 4.55 12.93
CA ARG A 43 26.28 3.36 13.44
C ARG A 43 25.86 2.08 12.72
N LEU A 44 24.57 1.95 12.40
CA LEU A 44 24.01 0.83 11.66
C LEU A 44 24.20 0.92 10.14
N GLY A 45 24.75 2.03 9.62
CA GLY A 45 24.94 2.24 8.18
C GLY A 45 23.63 2.31 7.38
N LEU A 46 22.50 2.62 8.04
CA LEU A 46 21.18 2.59 7.41
C LEU A 46 21.01 3.61 6.27
N PRO A 47 21.48 4.87 6.39
CA PRO A 47 21.34 5.83 5.29
C PRO A 47 22.01 5.34 4.01
N GLU A 48 23.25 4.83 4.10
CA GLU A 48 24.00 4.30 2.96
C GLU A 48 23.27 3.11 2.33
N ARG A 49 22.80 2.19 3.16
CA ARG A 49 22.03 1.01 2.75
C ARG A 49 20.73 1.39 2.04
N TRP A 50 19.97 2.35 2.55
CA TRP A 50 18.74 2.82 1.90
C TRP A 50 19.01 3.56 0.60
N PHE A 51 20.08 4.35 0.51
CA PHE A 51 20.49 4.97 -0.74
C PHE A 51 20.87 3.93 -1.80
N GLU A 52 21.61 2.90 -1.41
CA GLU A 52 21.96 1.78 -2.27
C GLU A 52 20.70 1.05 -2.77
N ASN A 53 19.78 0.70 -1.88
CA ASN A 53 18.52 0.07 -2.25
C ASN A 53 17.70 0.90 -3.24
N HIS A 54 17.57 2.21 -3.00
CA HIS A 54 16.87 3.10 -3.92
C HIS A 54 17.58 3.18 -5.28
N ARG A 55 18.91 3.23 -5.30
CA ARG A 55 19.72 3.25 -6.53
C ARG A 55 19.52 1.97 -7.35
N ILE A 56 19.57 0.82 -6.69
CA ILE A 56 19.39 -0.50 -7.30
C ILE A 56 17.97 -0.62 -7.87
N TYR A 57 16.96 -0.22 -7.10
CA TYR A 57 15.57 -0.19 -7.55
C TYR A 57 15.38 0.67 -8.82
N ARG A 58 16.06 1.81 -8.92
CA ARG A 58 16.06 2.68 -10.12
C ARG A 58 16.87 2.12 -11.29
N GLY A 59 17.65 1.06 -11.08
CA GLY A 59 18.44 0.40 -12.12
C GLY A 59 19.82 1.01 -12.36
N ASP A 60 20.30 1.89 -11.47
CA ASP A 60 21.66 2.44 -11.57
C ASP A 60 22.68 1.57 -10.82
N LEU A 61 22.96 0.38 -11.35
CA LEU A 61 23.92 -0.55 -10.73
C LEU A 61 25.40 -0.18 -10.99
N TRP A 62 25.65 0.75 -11.91
CA TRP A 62 27.01 1.05 -12.39
C TRP A 62 27.69 2.19 -11.65
N ASN A 63 26.91 3.12 -11.07
CA ASN A 63 27.45 4.26 -10.34
C ASN A 63 27.54 3.96 -8.85
N LYS A 64 28.55 3.15 -8.46
CA LYS A 64 28.84 2.94 -7.03
C LYS A 64 29.37 4.21 -6.34
N ASN A 65 30.03 5.11 -7.08
CA ASN A 65 30.54 6.38 -6.55
C ASN A 65 29.75 7.58 -7.09
N ARG A 66 29.09 8.34 -6.19
CA ARG A 66 28.30 9.57 -6.47
C ARG A 66 29.03 10.62 -7.30
N THR A 67 30.36 10.68 -7.23
CA THR A 67 31.17 11.77 -7.80
C THR A 67 31.65 11.53 -9.24
N ALA A 68 31.42 10.34 -9.80
CA ALA A 68 32.00 9.98 -11.08
C ALA A 68 30.99 9.26 -11.99
N ARG A 69 29.95 9.99 -12.46
CA ARG A 69 29.31 9.71 -13.76
C ARG A 69 30.34 9.91 -14.88
N THR A 70 31.35 9.06 -14.89
CA THR A 70 32.39 9.04 -15.90
C THR A 70 31.74 8.60 -17.21
N LYS A 71 32.19 9.19 -18.32
CA LYS A 71 31.79 8.83 -19.70
C LYS A 71 31.95 7.32 -20.02
N SER A 72 32.55 6.54 -19.13
CA SER A 72 32.75 5.09 -19.16
C SER A 72 31.48 4.24 -19.16
N ASN A 73 30.31 4.76 -18.78
CA ASN A 73 29.07 3.96 -18.70
C ASN A 73 28.27 3.86 -20.02
N ARG A 74 28.71 4.50 -21.12
CA ARG A 74 27.99 4.44 -22.41
C ARG A 74 27.90 3.03 -23.00
N ASP A 75 28.82 2.16 -22.60
CA ASP A 75 28.96 0.81 -23.14
C ASP A 75 28.51 -0.29 -22.17
N LYS A 76 27.91 0.10 -21.04
CA LYS A 76 27.41 -0.85 -20.04
C LYS A 76 25.90 -1.03 -20.21
N VAL A 77 25.47 -2.28 -20.21
CA VAL A 77 24.07 -2.69 -20.31
C VAL A 77 23.60 -3.10 -18.92
N SER A 78 22.48 -2.53 -18.47
CA SER A 78 21.83 -2.90 -17.22
C SER A 78 20.45 -3.49 -17.50
N ILE A 79 20.19 -4.67 -16.96
CA ILE A 79 18.86 -5.24 -16.82
C ILE A 79 18.44 -5.05 -15.37
N ASN A 80 17.25 -4.49 -15.16
CA ASN A 80 16.71 -4.23 -13.84
C ASN A 80 15.65 -5.30 -13.48
N LEU A 81 16.13 -6.49 -13.10
CA LEU A 81 15.27 -7.58 -12.66
C LEU A 81 14.61 -7.28 -11.29
N ILE A 82 15.32 -6.54 -10.44
CA ILE A 82 14.88 -6.17 -9.09
C ILE A 82 13.62 -5.30 -9.14
N PHE A 83 13.56 -4.31 -10.04
CA PHE A 83 12.36 -3.49 -10.24
C PHE A 83 11.15 -4.34 -10.61
N SER A 84 11.29 -5.25 -11.58
CA SER A 84 10.18 -6.10 -12.02
C SER A 84 9.67 -7.00 -10.90
N ASN A 85 10.58 -7.51 -10.06
CA ASN A 85 10.22 -8.36 -8.94
C ASN A 85 9.51 -7.59 -7.83
N ILE A 86 10.03 -6.44 -7.42
CA ILE A 86 9.40 -5.60 -6.40
C ILE A 86 8.00 -5.19 -6.85
N GLN A 87 7.82 -4.74 -8.08
CA GLN A 87 6.51 -4.37 -8.61
C GLN A 87 5.52 -5.54 -8.60
N ARG A 88 5.99 -6.75 -8.94
CA ARG A 88 5.19 -7.97 -8.87
C ARG A 88 4.77 -8.30 -7.43
N THR A 89 5.72 -8.28 -6.49
CA THR A 89 5.44 -8.57 -5.08
C THR A 89 4.45 -7.57 -4.51
N VAL A 90 4.62 -6.28 -4.78
CA VAL A 90 3.68 -5.23 -4.35
C VAL A 90 2.30 -5.48 -4.96
N ALA A 91 2.22 -5.74 -6.27
CA ALA A 91 0.95 -6.04 -6.93
C ALA A 91 0.26 -7.28 -6.31
N ASN A 92 1.01 -8.32 -5.97
CA ASN A 92 0.46 -9.50 -5.31
C ASN A 92 -0.02 -9.21 -3.88
N LEU A 93 0.72 -8.39 -3.12
CA LEU A 93 0.35 -7.99 -1.76
C LEU A 93 -0.91 -7.11 -1.75
N THR A 94 -1.09 -6.27 -2.76
CA THR A 94 -2.22 -5.33 -2.85
C THR A 94 -3.33 -5.77 -3.81
N ALA A 95 -3.23 -6.96 -4.40
CA ALA A 95 -4.22 -7.47 -5.35
C ALA A 95 -5.60 -7.66 -4.71
N ARG A 96 -5.64 -7.89 -3.39
CA ARG A 96 -6.88 -8.04 -2.63
C ARG A 96 -7.02 -6.90 -1.65
N ASN A 97 -8.19 -6.27 -1.66
CA ASN A 97 -8.56 -5.40 -0.57
C ASN A 97 -8.75 -6.24 0.70
N PRO A 98 -8.12 -5.87 1.82
CA PRO A 98 -8.31 -6.56 3.07
C PRO A 98 -9.78 -6.44 3.48
N ILE A 99 -10.40 -7.57 3.83
CA ILE A 99 -11.73 -7.58 4.45
C ILE A 99 -11.48 -7.44 5.95
N ALA A 100 -12.11 -6.44 6.55
CA ALA A 100 -11.95 -6.18 7.96
C ALA A 100 -13.27 -5.75 8.57
N GLU A 101 -13.47 -6.21 9.79
CA GLU A 101 -14.70 -6.01 10.57
C GLU A 101 -14.34 -5.49 11.96
N VAL A 102 -15.20 -4.64 12.49
CA VAL A 102 -15.09 -4.10 13.84
C VAL A 102 -15.86 -5.01 14.77
N VAL A 103 -15.21 -5.51 15.82
CA VAL A 103 -15.83 -6.34 16.85
C VAL A 103 -15.82 -5.61 18.19
N SER A 104 -16.99 -5.52 18.82
CA SER A 104 -17.15 -5.01 20.18
C SER A 104 -16.54 -6.00 21.19
N THR A 105 -15.55 -5.55 21.96
CA THR A 105 -14.87 -6.37 22.99
C THR A 105 -15.49 -6.15 24.38
N ASP A 106 -16.37 -5.16 24.53
CA ASP A 106 -17.05 -4.81 25.79
C ASP A 106 -18.08 -5.85 26.26
N GLY A 107 -18.43 -6.83 25.42
CA GLY A 107 -19.52 -7.77 25.68
C GLY A 107 -20.94 -7.21 25.49
N ILE A 108 -21.06 -5.91 25.18
CA ILE A 108 -22.33 -5.25 24.85
C ILE A 108 -22.70 -5.56 23.39
N LYS A 109 -23.89 -6.14 23.19
CA LYS A 109 -24.47 -6.50 21.89
C LYS A 109 -25.62 -5.58 21.53
N ASP A 110 -25.29 -4.45 20.92
CA ASP A 110 -26.25 -3.40 20.53
C ASP A 110 -26.18 -3.04 19.04
N GLY A 111 -25.44 -3.81 18.24
CA GLY A 111 -25.29 -3.58 16.79
C GLY A 111 -24.33 -2.45 16.43
N ALA A 112 -23.65 -1.84 17.40
CA ALA A 112 -22.65 -0.80 17.15
C ALA A 112 -21.42 -1.31 16.40
N ASP A 113 -21.11 -2.60 16.52
CA ASP A 113 -20.09 -3.30 15.74
C ASP A 113 -20.39 -3.27 14.24
N GLN A 114 -21.64 -3.53 13.85
CA GLN A 114 -22.09 -3.47 12.46
C GLN A 114 -22.04 -2.04 11.92
N LEU A 115 -22.51 -1.07 12.71
CA LEU A 115 -22.49 0.34 12.32
C LEU A 115 -21.06 0.88 12.16
N MET A 116 -20.17 0.58 13.12
CA MET A 116 -18.75 0.93 13.03
C MET A 116 -18.07 0.23 11.85
N SER A 117 -18.41 -1.03 11.57
CA SER A 117 -17.88 -1.75 10.41
C SER A 117 -18.27 -1.10 9.08
N GLN A 118 -19.53 -0.65 8.94
CA GLN A 118 -19.95 0.10 7.75
C GLN A 118 -19.25 1.45 7.66
N LYS A 119 -19.07 2.16 8.79
CA LYS A 119 -18.32 3.41 8.82
C LYS A 119 -16.86 3.21 8.37
N MET A 120 -16.22 2.13 8.81
CA MET A 120 -14.85 1.80 8.42
C MET A 120 -14.75 1.48 6.92
N LYS A 121 -15.73 0.78 6.35
CA LYS A 121 -15.80 0.52 4.91
C LYS A 121 -15.94 1.82 4.10
N GLN A 122 -16.79 2.74 4.56
CA GLN A 122 -16.92 4.06 3.93
C GLN A 122 -15.62 4.86 4.04
N TRP A 123 -14.98 4.92 5.21
CA TRP A 123 -13.70 5.60 5.40
C TRP A 123 -12.61 5.04 4.49
N TRP A 124 -12.51 3.72 4.37
CA TRP A 124 -11.54 3.04 3.51
C TRP A 124 -11.68 3.45 2.05
N ALA A 125 -12.93 3.52 1.56
CA ALA A 125 -13.25 3.94 0.20
C ALA A 125 -13.00 5.44 -0.02
N ASP A 126 -13.51 6.28 0.87
CA ASP A 126 -13.43 7.75 0.77
C ASP A 126 -12.00 8.29 0.81
N THR A 127 -11.11 7.64 1.56
CA THR A 127 -9.72 8.08 1.73
C THR A 127 -8.73 7.32 0.84
N GLU A 128 -9.24 6.47 -0.06
CA GLU A 128 -8.44 5.66 -0.98
C GLU A 128 -7.29 4.91 -0.27
N GLN A 129 -7.56 4.31 0.90
CA GLN A 129 -6.53 3.67 1.73
C GLN A 129 -5.73 2.58 0.97
N GLY A 130 -6.32 1.98 -0.07
CA GLY A 130 -5.63 1.04 -0.96
C GLY A 130 -4.43 1.66 -1.69
N VAL A 131 -4.50 2.92 -2.10
CA VAL A 131 -3.37 3.63 -2.74
C VAL A 131 -2.25 3.88 -1.72
N VAL A 132 -2.62 4.32 -0.52
CA VAL A 132 -1.67 4.54 0.60
C VAL A 132 -1.02 3.21 1.01
N LEU A 133 -1.78 2.11 1.03
CA LEU A 133 -1.28 0.77 1.30
C LEU A 133 -0.27 0.31 0.24
N THR A 134 -0.58 0.55 -1.04
CA THR A 134 0.33 0.25 -2.16
C THR A 134 1.63 1.02 -2.05
N LYS A 135 1.58 2.31 -1.69
CA LYS A 135 2.78 3.12 -1.45
C LYS A 135 3.60 2.59 -0.27
N SER A 136 2.93 2.14 0.79
CA SER A 136 3.57 1.63 2.01
C SER A 136 4.24 0.28 1.74
N ALA A 137 3.56 -0.63 1.03
CA ALA A 137 4.12 -1.90 0.57
C ALA A 137 5.30 -1.71 -0.37
N LEU A 138 5.23 -0.74 -1.29
CA LEU A 138 6.35 -0.41 -2.18
C LEU A 138 7.57 0.08 -1.40
N THR A 139 7.37 0.98 -0.44
CA THR A 139 8.44 1.53 0.40
C THR A 139 9.06 0.44 1.27
N MET A 140 8.22 -0.44 1.84
CA MET A 140 8.64 -1.62 2.60
C MET A 140 9.52 -2.56 1.77
N GLU A 141 9.15 -2.84 0.52
CA GLU A 141 9.94 -3.73 -0.35
C GLU A 141 11.23 -3.08 -0.85
N ILE A 142 11.25 -1.77 -1.09
CA ILE A 142 12.46 -1.06 -1.52
C ILE A 142 13.48 -0.98 -0.36
N TYR A 143 13.07 -0.47 0.80
CA TYR A 143 14.00 -0.15 1.88
C TYR A 143 14.06 -1.23 2.98
N GLY A 144 13.19 -2.24 2.92
CA GLY A 144 13.09 -3.32 3.91
C GLY A 144 12.17 -3.02 5.09
N THR A 145 11.89 -1.75 5.38
CA THR A 145 11.01 -1.29 6.47
C THR A 145 10.13 -0.15 5.99
N ILE A 146 8.96 0.01 6.59
CA ILE A 146 8.11 1.19 6.47
C ILE A 146 7.61 1.59 7.86
N TRP A 147 7.48 2.90 8.07
CA TRP A 147 6.83 3.51 9.21
C TRP A 147 5.57 4.25 8.76
N GLU A 148 4.49 4.16 9.54
CA GLU A 148 3.27 4.94 9.30
C GLU A 148 2.94 5.76 10.54
N LYS A 149 2.40 6.96 10.31
CA LYS A 149 1.89 7.85 11.36
C LYS A 149 0.40 8.10 11.15
N GLY A 150 -0.40 7.93 12.18
CA GLY A 150 -1.77 8.44 12.23
C GLY A 150 -1.76 9.92 12.64
N VAL A 151 -2.26 10.80 11.79
CA VAL A 151 -2.37 12.23 12.08
C VAL A 151 -3.84 12.64 12.11
N PRO A 152 -4.33 13.24 13.22
CA PRO A 152 -5.70 13.74 13.28
C PRO A 152 -5.83 14.96 12.36
N ASP A 153 -6.70 14.89 11.35
CA ASP A 153 -7.07 16.05 10.53
C ASP A 153 -8.38 16.64 11.06
N ILE A 154 -8.24 17.66 11.91
CA ILE A 154 -9.37 18.33 12.57
C ILE A 154 -10.26 19.05 11.54
N GLN A 155 -9.69 19.57 10.45
CA GLN A 155 -10.45 20.32 9.45
C GLN A 155 -11.43 19.42 8.70
N ASN A 156 -10.96 18.24 8.30
CA ASN A 156 -11.75 17.26 7.56
C ASN A 156 -12.48 16.27 8.47
N ASN A 157 -12.28 16.34 9.79
CA ASN A 157 -12.84 15.41 10.79
C ASN A 157 -12.56 13.93 10.43
N ARG A 158 -11.32 13.64 10.00
CA ARG A 158 -10.86 12.31 9.57
C ARG A 158 -9.43 12.04 10.06
N LEU A 159 -9.05 10.78 10.23
CA LEU A 159 -7.64 10.45 10.38
C LEU A 159 -6.96 10.43 9.01
N LYS A 160 -5.80 11.09 8.92
CA LYS A 160 -4.89 10.95 7.78
C LYS A 160 -3.78 9.99 8.16
N VAL A 161 -3.70 8.87 7.44
CA VAL A 161 -2.56 7.96 7.55
C VAL A 161 -1.45 8.45 6.62
N VAL A 162 -0.27 8.71 7.18
CA VAL A 162 0.90 9.17 6.43
C VAL A 162 1.97 8.09 6.46
N SER A 163 2.31 7.55 5.29
CA SER A 163 3.51 6.72 5.12
C SER A 163 4.73 7.62 5.30
N LEU A 164 5.48 7.39 6.38
CA LEU A 164 6.71 8.11 6.67
C LEU A 164 7.83 7.55 5.79
N ASP A 165 8.74 8.43 5.42
CA ASP A 165 10.00 8.00 4.84
C ASP A 165 10.95 7.48 5.93
N ASN A 166 11.75 6.46 5.62
CA ASN A 166 12.64 5.85 6.61
C ASN A 166 13.73 6.81 7.09
N PHE A 167 14.15 7.75 6.24
CA PHE A 167 15.07 8.83 6.62
C PHE A 167 14.45 9.75 7.68
N ALA A 168 13.13 9.96 7.65
CA ALA A 168 12.38 10.83 8.56
C ALA A 168 12.01 10.18 9.92
N ALA A 169 12.11 8.85 10.06
CA ALA A 169 11.67 8.12 11.25
C ALA A 169 12.82 7.77 12.20
N PHE A 170 12.87 8.32 13.41
CA PHE A 170 13.96 8.21 14.38
C PHE A 170 13.50 7.50 15.68
N PRO A 171 13.39 6.17 15.69
CA PRO A 171 13.07 5.42 16.91
C PRO A 171 14.19 5.54 17.95
N ALA A 172 13.84 5.34 19.22
CA ALA A 172 14.83 5.28 20.30
C ALA A 172 15.90 4.20 20.02
N PRO A 173 17.18 4.45 20.36
CA PRO A 173 18.22 3.43 20.26
C PRO A 173 17.88 2.19 21.08
N GLY A 174 18.23 1.01 20.55
CA GLY A 174 17.97 -0.28 21.19
C GLY A 174 17.06 -1.19 20.36
N TYR A 175 16.84 -2.40 20.90
CA TYR A 175 15.95 -3.39 20.33
C TYR A 175 14.66 -3.46 21.16
N TYR A 176 13.52 -3.31 20.49
CA TYR A 176 12.19 -3.35 21.09
C TYR A 176 11.32 -4.28 20.25
N GLU A 177 10.61 -5.20 20.89
CA GLU A 177 9.71 -6.14 20.20
C GLU A 177 8.52 -5.40 19.58
N SER A 178 7.94 -4.44 20.32
CA SER A 178 6.86 -3.59 19.85
C SER A 178 7.31 -2.14 19.76
N VAL A 179 6.76 -1.42 18.77
CA VAL A 179 6.88 0.04 18.65
C VAL A 179 6.36 0.73 19.92
N GLN A 180 5.41 0.11 20.60
CA GLN A 180 4.77 0.67 21.79
C GLN A 180 5.64 0.57 23.05
N ASP A 181 6.68 -0.26 23.07
CA ASP A 181 7.56 -0.43 24.24
C ASP A 181 8.72 0.58 24.26
N MET A 182 8.91 1.31 23.16
CA MET A 182 9.96 2.32 23.04
C MET A 182 9.73 3.47 24.04
N PRO A 183 10.80 4.04 24.63
CA PRO A 183 10.68 5.18 25.53
C PRO A 183 10.28 6.46 24.78
N TYR A 184 10.78 6.62 23.55
CA TYR A 184 10.45 7.74 22.69
C TYR A 184 10.53 7.38 21.20
N PHE A 185 9.91 8.22 20.37
CA PHE A 185 10.00 8.16 18.92
C PHE A 185 10.10 9.56 18.33
N GLY A 186 11.16 9.80 17.55
CA GLY A 186 11.38 11.03 16.81
C GLY A 186 10.86 10.95 15.37
N HIS A 187 10.27 12.02 14.87
CA HIS A 187 9.87 12.19 13.49
C HIS A 187 10.38 13.55 13.00
N ALA A 188 11.22 13.56 11.98
CA ALA A 188 11.78 14.78 11.42
C ALA A 188 11.31 15.01 9.99
N TYR A 189 10.91 16.24 9.66
CA TYR A 189 10.51 16.62 8.32
C TYR A 189 10.93 18.06 8.02
N ALA A 190 11.08 18.34 6.72
CA ALA A 190 11.45 19.65 6.22
C ALA A 190 10.25 20.34 5.60
N LEU A 191 10.02 21.60 5.99
CA LEU A 191 9.01 22.46 5.40
C LEU A 191 9.63 23.82 5.06
N PRO A 192 9.05 24.58 4.11
CA PRO A 192 9.42 25.97 3.90
C PRO A 192 9.28 26.77 5.20
N ILE A 193 10.24 27.66 5.48
CA ILE A 193 10.27 28.47 6.71
C ILE A 193 8.90 29.12 7.02
N LYS A 194 8.29 29.76 6.01
CA LYS A 194 6.98 30.42 6.16
C LYS A 194 5.85 29.48 6.57
N GLU A 195 5.89 28.23 6.13
CA GLU A 195 4.86 27.25 6.49
C GLU A 195 5.05 26.79 7.94
N ILE A 196 6.30 26.65 8.41
CA ILE A 196 6.60 26.34 9.81
C ILE A 196 6.10 27.47 10.71
N GLU A 197 6.44 28.71 10.38
CA GLU A 197 6.00 29.89 11.15
C GLU A 197 4.47 29.98 11.18
N ALA A 198 3.79 29.66 10.07
CA ALA A 198 2.32 29.67 9.99
C ALA A 198 1.64 28.52 10.76
N ILE A 199 2.19 27.30 10.71
CA ILE A 199 1.62 26.13 11.37
C ILE A 199 1.78 26.24 12.89
N TYR A 200 2.95 26.66 13.36
CA TYR A 200 3.30 26.69 14.77
C TYR A 200 3.08 28.05 15.44
N GLY A 201 2.89 29.11 14.66
CA GLY A 201 2.73 30.48 15.17
C GLY A 201 4.00 31.02 15.84
N VAL A 202 5.18 30.65 15.33
CA VAL A 202 6.48 31.01 15.89
C VAL A 202 7.28 31.80 14.86
N ASP A 203 8.01 32.83 15.30
CA ASP A 203 8.90 33.63 14.46
C ASP A 203 10.38 33.22 14.66
N GLY A 204 11.21 33.33 13.61
CA GLY A 204 12.67 33.18 13.73
C GLY A 204 13.20 31.78 13.42
N VAL A 205 12.53 31.07 12.52
CA VAL A 205 13.00 29.75 12.05
C VAL A 205 14.17 29.93 11.08
N GLU A 206 15.27 29.23 11.35
CA GLU A 206 16.48 29.23 10.53
C GLU A 206 16.46 28.11 9.49
N ALA A 207 17.17 28.32 8.38
CA ALA A 207 17.36 27.29 7.38
C ALA A 207 18.38 26.25 7.88
N ASP A 208 18.07 24.96 7.76
CA ASP A 208 18.98 23.87 8.14
C ASP A 208 19.39 23.02 6.92
N ASP A 209 20.44 22.21 7.05
CA ASP A 209 20.87 21.28 6.00
C ASP A 209 19.97 20.02 5.97
N THR A 210 18.72 20.22 5.55
CA THR A 210 17.72 19.14 5.48
C THR A 210 17.99 18.12 4.37
N TYR A 211 18.79 18.50 3.37
CA TYR A 211 18.97 17.73 2.14
C TYR A 211 19.73 16.41 2.34
N SER A 212 20.82 16.47 3.10
CA SER A 212 21.67 15.30 3.39
C SER A 212 20.99 14.34 4.36
N LEU A 213 20.31 14.88 5.38
CA LEU A 213 19.72 14.11 6.47
C LEU A 213 18.39 13.41 6.08
N LEU A 214 17.51 14.06 5.33
CA LEU A 214 16.23 13.47 4.89
C LEU A 214 16.33 12.68 3.59
N GLY A 215 17.55 12.47 3.08
CA GLY A 215 17.78 11.64 1.91
C GLY A 215 17.20 12.21 0.62
N GLU A 216 17.08 13.54 0.50
CA GLU A 216 16.62 14.20 -0.74
C GLU A 216 17.61 14.00 -1.89
N ASP A 217 18.87 13.65 -1.60
CA ASP A 217 19.88 13.20 -2.57
C ASP A 217 19.42 11.99 -3.44
N ARG A 218 18.33 11.31 -3.08
CA ARG A 218 17.71 10.28 -3.92
C ARG A 218 17.18 10.84 -5.25
N GLU A 219 16.80 12.12 -5.29
CA GLU A 219 16.30 12.76 -6.51
C GLU A 219 17.38 12.83 -7.61
N ASP A 220 18.65 13.00 -7.22
CA ASP A 220 19.80 13.03 -8.13
C ASP A 220 20.04 11.68 -8.84
N ASN A 221 19.55 10.58 -8.27
CA ASN A 221 19.63 9.24 -8.83
C ASN A 221 18.54 8.95 -9.88
N THR A 222 17.74 9.94 -10.29
CA THR A 222 16.85 9.76 -11.43
C THR A 222 17.64 9.49 -12.71
N PRO A 223 17.35 8.39 -13.44
CA PRO A 223 17.99 8.12 -14.72
C PRO A 223 17.55 9.19 -15.71
N ILE A 224 18.50 10.04 -16.12
CA ILE A 224 18.28 11.03 -17.16
C ILE A 224 18.09 10.27 -18.49
N PRO A 225 16.94 10.40 -19.18
CA PRO A 225 16.70 9.71 -20.45
C PRO A 225 17.86 9.95 -21.42
N ALA A 226 18.42 8.88 -21.98
CA ALA A 226 19.50 8.98 -22.95
C ALA A 226 19.05 9.81 -24.16
N GLY A 227 19.60 11.02 -24.32
CA GLY A 227 19.21 11.99 -25.34
C GLY A 227 18.66 13.31 -24.77
N SER A 228 18.23 13.32 -23.50
CA SER A 228 17.96 14.56 -22.78
C SER A 228 19.28 15.19 -22.35
N ARG A 229 19.88 15.98 -23.25
CA ARG A 229 20.83 16.99 -22.81
C ARG A 229 20.03 17.98 -21.98
N TYR A 230 20.36 18.12 -20.70
CA TYR A 230 20.01 19.32 -19.94
C TYR A 230 20.35 20.53 -20.81
N GLY A 231 19.32 21.25 -21.26
CA GLY A 231 19.45 22.48 -22.04
C GLY A 231 18.99 22.47 -23.50
N VAL A 232 18.59 21.35 -24.12
CA VAL A 232 18.03 21.41 -25.49
C VAL A 232 16.95 20.36 -25.72
N MET A 233 15.71 20.67 -25.33
CA MET A 233 14.56 20.11 -26.05
C MET A 233 14.60 20.74 -27.44
N ASN A 234 14.96 19.96 -28.46
CA ASN A 234 14.73 20.36 -29.86
C ASN A 234 13.23 20.30 -30.13
N ALA A 235 12.50 21.33 -29.67
CA ALA A 235 11.15 21.59 -30.14
C ALA A 235 11.23 22.05 -31.61
N PRO A 236 10.35 21.57 -32.49
CA PRO A 236 10.33 21.97 -33.89
C PRO A 236 10.03 23.48 -34.03
N GLY A 237 11.01 24.23 -34.54
CA GLY A 237 10.90 25.42 -35.39
C GLY A 237 10.24 26.71 -34.87
N ASN A 238 9.27 26.67 -33.96
CA ASN A 238 8.41 27.82 -33.67
C ASN A 238 8.13 28.09 -32.17
N PHE A 239 8.75 27.35 -31.26
CA PHE A 239 8.66 27.63 -29.83
C PHE A 239 9.99 28.24 -29.35
N SER A 240 9.91 29.35 -28.61
CA SER A 240 11.07 29.93 -27.95
C SER A 240 11.70 28.89 -27.03
N ASN A 241 13.03 28.78 -27.08
CA ASN A 241 13.80 27.94 -26.18
C ASN A 241 13.51 28.39 -24.75
N VAL A 242 12.68 27.63 -24.01
CA VAL A 242 12.60 27.77 -22.57
C VAL A 242 13.90 27.20 -22.03
N SER A 243 14.90 28.07 -21.85
CA SER A 243 16.07 27.75 -21.07
C SER A 243 15.61 27.45 -19.65
N HIS A 244 15.57 26.18 -19.27
CA HIS A 244 15.59 25.85 -17.85
C HIS A 244 16.87 26.50 -17.28
N PRO A 245 16.78 27.41 -16.30
CA PRO A 245 17.96 28.05 -15.76
C PRO A 245 18.80 26.95 -15.12
N VAL A 246 20.01 26.69 -15.62
CA VAL A 246 20.90 25.65 -15.04
C VAL A 246 22.01 26.29 -14.19
N ALA A 247 22.21 27.61 -14.27
CA ALA A 247 23.27 28.29 -13.51
C ALA A 247 22.81 28.90 -12.17
N ALA A 248 21.50 28.97 -11.90
CA ALA A 248 20.94 29.53 -10.66
C ALA A 248 20.21 28.50 -9.77
N VAL A 249 20.21 27.21 -10.12
CA VAL A 249 19.38 26.19 -9.43
C VAL A 249 19.97 25.71 -8.11
N ARG A 250 21.20 26.10 -7.75
CA ARG A 250 21.65 25.96 -6.37
C ARG A 250 20.97 26.98 -5.43
N ASP A 251 20.57 28.15 -5.93
CA ASP A 251 19.92 29.22 -5.15
C ASP A 251 18.38 29.15 -5.14
N VAL A 252 17.77 28.26 -5.94
CA VAL A 252 16.30 28.00 -5.91
C VAL A 252 15.96 26.82 -4.99
N ARG A 253 16.94 26.26 -4.27
CA ARG A 253 16.66 25.42 -3.11
C ARG A 253 16.00 26.32 -2.08
N GLN A 254 14.68 26.28 -2.00
CA GLN A 254 13.92 27.04 -1.01
C GLN A 254 14.56 26.80 0.36
N GLN A 255 14.85 27.86 1.10
CA GLN A 255 15.32 27.74 2.47
C GLN A 255 14.24 26.99 3.26
N ARG A 256 14.55 25.75 3.63
CA ARG A 256 13.68 24.86 4.41
C ARG A 256 14.20 24.82 5.84
N GLY A 257 13.28 24.86 6.79
CA GLY A 257 13.57 24.57 8.19
C GLY A 257 13.32 23.10 8.47
N MET A 258 14.06 22.54 9.41
CA MET A 258 13.81 21.18 9.91
C MET A 258 12.97 21.25 11.19
N VAL A 259 11.85 20.54 11.21
CA VAL A 259 11.06 20.34 12.43
C VAL A 259 11.25 18.91 12.89
N VAL A 260 11.58 18.74 14.17
CA VAL A 260 11.71 17.44 14.82
C VAL A 260 10.61 17.32 15.88
N GLU A 261 9.68 16.41 15.65
CA GLU A 261 8.67 16.00 16.63
C GLU A 261 9.18 14.81 17.42
N VAL A 262 9.24 14.93 18.75
CA VAL A 262 9.61 13.83 19.63
C VAL A 262 8.42 13.47 20.51
N TRP A 263 8.01 12.21 20.42
CA TRP A 263 6.97 11.60 21.23
C TRP A 263 7.63 10.81 22.35
N ILE A 264 7.36 11.14 23.61
CA ILE A 264 7.99 10.50 24.77
C ILE A 264 6.96 10.06 25.79
N LYS A 265 7.27 8.98 26.52
CA LYS A 265 6.51 8.60 27.72
C LYS A 265 6.95 9.44 28.93
N ASP A 266 6.08 10.34 29.37
CA ASP A 266 6.29 11.24 30.51
C ASP A 266 5.33 10.86 31.66
N TYR A 267 5.90 10.39 32.77
CA TYR A 267 5.18 9.95 33.97
C TYR A 267 5.04 11.06 35.03
N THR A 268 5.22 12.33 34.64
CA THR A 268 5.06 13.47 35.54
C THR A 268 3.63 13.55 36.07
N LYS A 269 3.48 13.70 37.39
CA LYS A 269 2.18 13.83 38.08
C LYS A 269 1.88 15.26 38.47
N GLU A 270 0.61 15.65 38.38
CA GLU A 270 0.07 16.93 38.82
C GLU A 270 -0.94 16.73 39.95
N LYS A 271 -0.97 17.67 40.91
CA LYS A 271 -1.92 17.67 42.03
C LYS A 271 -3.11 18.53 41.69
N ILE A 272 -4.25 17.92 41.43
CA ILE A 272 -5.50 18.63 41.11
C ILE A 272 -6.37 18.68 42.36
N LYS A 273 -6.91 19.86 42.64
CA LYS A 273 -7.94 20.04 43.67
C LYS A 273 -9.28 19.70 43.07
N VAL A 274 -9.89 18.62 43.52
CA VAL A 274 -11.23 18.18 43.10
C VAL A 274 -12.21 18.55 44.22
N GLN A 275 -13.28 19.25 43.87
CA GLN A 275 -14.40 19.47 44.78
C GLN A 275 -15.20 18.18 44.86
N GLN A 276 -15.18 17.53 46.02
CA GLN A 276 -15.92 16.31 46.26
C GLN A 276 -17.12 16.62 47.16
N LEU A 277 -18.32 16.29 46.70
CA LEU A 277 -19.53 16.38 47.51
C LEU A 277 -19.52 15.21 48.50
N VAL A 278 -19.34 15.50 49.79
CA VAL A 278 -19.39 14.47 50.84
C VAL A 278 -20.79 14.48 51.45
N GLU A 279 -21.60 13.45 51.16
CA GLU A 279 -22.86 13.21 51.91
C GLU A 279 -22.50 12.65 53.30
N MET A 280 -22.63 13.46 54.35
CA MET A 280 -22.58 12.96 55.72
C MET A 280 -23.97 12.53 56.18
N VAL A 281 -24.07 11.30 56.68
CA VAL A 281 -25.28 10.80 57.35
C VAL A 281 -25.39 11.50 58.71
N GLY A 282 -26.34 12.43 58.82
CA GLY A 282 -26.63 13.14 60.07
C GLY A 282 -27.14 12.19 61.17
N SER A 283 -26.70 12.42 62.42
CA SER A 283 -27.19 11.69 63.59
C SER A 283 -28.71 11.84 63.77
N GLU A 284 -29.37 10.79 64.28
CA GLU A 284 -30.82 10.51 64.34
C GLU A 284 -31.74 11.54 65.05
N ARG A 285 -31.39 12.82 65.18
CA ARG A 285 -32.27 13.82 65.84
C ARG A 285 -32.65 15.05 65.02
N SER A 286 -32.14 15.23 63.80
CA SER A 286 -32.69 16.19 62.85
C SER A 286 -32.42 15.73 61.43
N GLY A 287 -33.47 15.34 60.70
CA GLY A 287 -33.39 14.84 59.32
C GLY A 287 -33.08 15.90 58.26
N GLY A 288 -32.06 16.74 58.49
CA GLY A 288 -31.50 17.64 57.48
C GLY A 288 -30.25 17.01 56.88
N LYS A 289 -30.26 16.71 55.58
CA LYS A 289 -29.04 16.40 54.83
C LYS A 289 -28.17 17.65 54.80
N ILE A 290 -26.98 17.59 55.37
CA ILE A 290 -25.97 18.64 55.24
C ILE A 290 -25.01 18.17 54.16
N ILE A 291 -24.98 18.89 53.03
CA ILE A 291 -24.00 18.69 51.98
C ILE A 291 -22.87 19.69 52.28
N GLU A 292 -21.71 19.18 52.68
CA GLU A 292 -20.49 20.01 52.78
C GLU A 292 -19.60 19.74 51.56
N GLU A 293 -19.09 20.82 50.96
CA GLU A 293 -18.10 20.77 49.89
C GLU A 293 -16.72 20.54 50.53
N ALA A 294 -16.13 19.38 50.30
CA ALA A 294 -14.76 19.09 50.74
C ALA A 294 -13.80 19.18 49.54
N GLU A 295 -12.72 19.96 49.68
CA GLU A 295 -11.64 19.99 48.71
C GLU A 295 -10.71 18.78 48.92
N ALA A 296 -10.77 17.78 48.03
CA ALA A 296 -9.83 16.67 48.01
C ALA A 296 -8.72 16.95 46.99
N THR A 297 -7.45 16.79 47.37
CA THR A 297 -6.33 16.86 46.42
C THR A 297 -6.03 15.46 45.90
N ILE A 298 -6.21 15.24 44.60
CA ILE A 298 -5.93 13.96 43.93
C ILE A 298 -4.65 14.12 43.10
N GLU A 299 -3.73 13.16 43.20
CA GLU A 299 -2.57 13.06 42.32
C GLU A 299 -2.99 12.38 41.01
N GLN A 300 -2.85 13.08 39.88
CA GLN A 300 -3.23 12.60 38.56
C GLN A 300 -2.06 12.80 37.58
N ASP A 301 -1.87 11.92 36.60
CA ASP A 301 -0.78 12.11 35.63
C ASP A 301 -1.04 13.37 34.77
N LYS A 302 -0.02 14.21 34.58
CA LYS A 302 -0.15 15.48 33.86
C LYS A 302 -0.56 15.28 32.41
N TYR A 303 0.02 14.28 31.76
CA TYR A 303 -0.21 13.99 30.34
C TYR A 303 -1.17 12.80 30.16
N PRO A 304 -2.22 12.91 29.33
CA PRO A 304 -3.09 11.78 28.99
C PRO A 304 -2.28 10.61 28.42
N GLY A 305 -2.46 9.43 29.01
CA GLY A 305 -1.73 8.20 28.67
C GLY A 305 -0.22 8.28 28.84
N ASN A 306 0.27 9.24 29.62
CA ASN A 306 1.70 9.51 29.82
C ASN A 306 2.42 9.85 28.52
N ILE A 307 1.75 10.38 27.49
CA ILE A 307 2.39 10.76 26.23
C ILE A 307 2.51 12.27 26.11
N ARG A 308 3.74 12.75 25.93
CA ARG A 308 4.08 14.15 25.64
C ARG A 308 4.69 14.25 24.25
N MET A 309 4.24 15.23 23.48
CA MET A 309 4.76 15.51 22.13
C MET A 309 5.40 16.89 22.14
N VAL A 310 6.68 16.94 21.80
CA VAL A 310 7.45 18.18 21.72
C VAL A 310 7.98 18.34 20.30
N ALA A 311 7.65 19.46 19.65
CA ALA A 311 8.17 19.84 18.36
C ALA A 311 9.25 20.91 18.54
N VAL A 312 10.45 20.64 18.04
CA VAL A 312 11.62 21.54 18.13
C VAL A 312 12.16 21.87 16.73
N THR A 313 12.70 23.07 16.58
CA THR A 313 13.40 23.55 15.38
C THR A 313 14.70 24.26 15.76
N ASN A 314 15.47 24.71 14.77
CA ASN A 314 16.77 25.37 14.94
C ASN A 314 17.71 24.59 15.87
N ARG A 315 17.83 23.27 15.67
CA ARG A 315 18.69 22.39 16.50
C ARG A 315 18.38 22.42 18.00
N GLY A 316 17.11 22.60 18.35
CA GLY A 316 16.65 22.68 19.73
C GLY A 316 16.71 24.08 20.36
N HIS A 317 17.11 25.12 19.61
CA HIS A 317 17.06 26.50 20.10
C HIS A 317 15.64 27.05 20.21
N LEU A 318 14.70 26.50 19.45
CA LEU A 318 13.33 27.00 19.39
C LEU A 318 12.36 25.82 19.57
N VAL A 319 11.53 25.89 20.61
CA VAL A 319 10.45 24.93 20.86
C VAL A 319 9.20 25.47 20.15
N CYS A 320 8.72 24.73 19.16
CA CYS A 320 7.54 25.09 18.40
C CYS A 320 6.25 24.76 19.18
N HIS A 321 6.15 23.54 19.69
CA HIS A 321 5.03 23.06 20.49
C HIS A 321 5.52 22.11 21.57
N ASP A 322 4.88 22.18 22.74
CA ASP A 322 5.03 21.23 23.84
C ASP A 322 3.62 20.92 24.33
N THR A 323 3.03 19.84 23.82
CA THR A 323 1.62 19.53 24.07
C THR A 323 1.43 18.11 24.58
N PRO A 324 0.34 17.86 25.34
CA PRO A 324 -0.12 16.51 25.61
C PRO A 324 -0.45 15.76 24.30
N ASN A 325 -0.66 14.45 24.40
CA ASN A 325 -1.04 13.58 23.28
C ASN A 325 -2.12 14.22 22.38
N PRO A 326 -1.79 14.64 21.14
CA PRO A 326 -2.72 15.35 20.27
C PRO A 326 -3.81 14.44 19.69
N ASN A 327 -3.71 13.13 19.89
CA ASN A 327 -4.73 12.15 19.46
C ASN A 327 -5.86 11.98 20.47
N VAL A 328 -5.75 12.62 21.64
CA VAL A 328 -6.78 12.62 22.69
C VAL A 328 -7.44 13.98 22.71
N ASN A 329 -8.77 14.00 22.66
CA ASN A 329 -9.52 15.24 22.73
C ASN A 329 -9.49 15.80 24.17
N PRO A 330 -8.96 17.01 24.42
CA PRO A 330 -8.90 17.59 25.76
C PRO A 330 -10.28 17.85 26.38
N ALA A 331 -11.33 17.96 25.55
CA ALA A 331 -12.70 18.21 26.03
C ALA A 331 -13.41 16.94 26.52
N LEU A 332 -12.88 15.74 26.24
CA LEU A 332 -13.49 14.49 26.69
C LEU A 332 -13.12 14.19 28.15
N PRO A 333 -14.06 13.66 28.96
CA PRO A 333 -13.73 13.15 30.28
C PRO A 333 -12.65 12.06 30.20
N ARG A 334 -11.66 12.15 31.09
CA ARG A 334 -10.48 11.26 31.03
C ARG A 334 -10.82 9.78 31.17
N GLU A 335 -11.80 9.42 32.00
CA GLU A 335 -12.27 8.03 32.17
C GLU A 335 -12.80 7.42 30.87
N VAL A 336 -13.35 8.25 29.98
CA VAL A 336 -13.85 7.84 28.67
C VAL A 336 -12.68 7.76 27.67
N ALA A 337 -11.79 8.74 27.71
CA ALA A 337 -10.60 8.80 26.87
C ALA A 337 -9.64 7.63 27.14
N GLU A 338 -9.51 7.17 28.40
CA GLU A 338 -8.69 6.03 28.82
C GLU A 338 -9.04 4.72 28.11
N LYS A 339 -10.28 4.59 27.64
CA LYS A 339 -10.74 3.40 26.92
C LYS A 339 -10.49 3.47 25.41
N THR A 340 -9.96 4.59 24.91
CA THR A 340 -9.65 4.75 23.49
C THR A 340 -8.26 4.20 23.17
N TYR A 341 -8.08 3.64 21.97
CA TYR A 341 -6.85 2.91 21.61
C TYR A 341 -5.59 3.79 21.59
N LEU A 342 -5.70 5.06 21.19
CA LEU A 342 -4.57 5.99 21.09
C LEU A 342 -4.28 6.74 22.40
N PHE A 343 -4.92 6.37 23.51
CA PHE A 343 -4.69 7.03 24.80
C PHE A 343 -3.26 6.82 25.29
N ASP A 344 -2.85 5.55 25.44
CA ASP A 344 -1.55 5.12 25.99
C ASP A 344 -0.53 4.67 24.93
N LYS A 345 -0.92 4.69 23.65
CA LYS A 345 -0.12 4.21 22.52
C LYS A 345 0.34 5.32 21.61
N PHE A 346 1.56 5.16 21.09
CA PHE A 346 2.07 6.01 20.03
C PHE A 346 1.31 5.78 18.72
N PRO A 347 1.02 6.84 17.95
CA PRO A 347 0.34 6.76 16.66
C PRO A 347 1.30 6.31 15.54
N PHE A 348 2.22 5.39 15.84
CA PHE A 348 3.21 4.86 14.90
C PHE A 348 3.05 3.35 14.76
N SER A 349 3.13 2.87 13.52
CA SER A 349 3.22 1.45 13.22
C SER A 349 4.40 1.19 12.30
N LYS A 350 4.90 -0.04 12.35
CA LYS A 350 6.05 -0.50 11.59
C LYS A 350 5.70 -1.79 10.89
N ALA A 351 6.12 -1.93 9.64
CA ALA A 351 6.15 -3.21 8.94
C ALA A 351 7.50 -3.43 8.27
N CYS A 352 7.90 -4.69 8.19
CA CYS A 352 9.15 -5.11 7.56
C CYS A 352 8.87 -6.09 6.43
N SER A 353 9.67 -6.02 5.37
CA SER A 353 9.66 -7.03 4.30
C SER A 353 10.22 -8.35 4.82
N TYR A 354 11.41 -8.30 5.42
CA TYR A 354 11.99 -9.36 6.22
C TYR A 354 12.42 -8.79 7.57
N GLU A 355 12.07 -9.50 8.64
CA GLU A 355 12.43 -9.12 10.00
C GLU A 355 13.86 -9.58 10.33
N ASP A 356 14.61 -8.73 11.01
CA ASP A 356 15.86 -9.07 11.66
C ASP A 356 15.59 -9.30 13.15
N ALA A 357 16.16 -10.37 13.71
CA ALA A 357 15.93 -10.76 15.11
C ALA A 357 16.58 -9.79 16.10
N PHE A 358 17.63 -9.05 15.70
CA PHE A 358 18.40 -8.20 16.60
C PHE A 358 18.32 -6.71 16.26
N SER A 359 17.64 -6.36 15.16
CA SER A 359 17.49 -4.98 14.71
C SER A 359 16.03 -4.60 14.63
N LEU A 360 15.72 -3.36 15.04
CA LEU A 360 14.42 -2.75 14.77
C LEU A 360 14.22 -2.50 13.26
N TRP A 361 15.26 -2.62 12.44
CA TRP A 361 15.17 -2.42 11.00
C TRP A 361 15.16 -3.76 10.29
N GLY A 362 14.19 -3.95 9.40
CA GLY A 362 14.15 -5.10 8.50
C GLY A 362 15.11 -4.94 7.32
N PHE A 363 15.07 -5.91 6.40
CA PHE A 363 15.84 -5.84 5.17
C PHE A 363 15.02 -6.14 3.92
N SER A 364 15.48 -5.59 2.80
CA SER A 364 14.87 -5.81 1.48
C SER A 364 15.45 -7.06 0.83
N ALA A 365 14.63 -7.77 0.05
CA ALA A 365 15.12 -8.83 -0.84
C ALA A 365 16.16 -8.33 -1.86
N ALA A 366 16.12 -7.04 -2.22
CA ALA A 366 17.05 -6.44 -3.17
C ALA A 366 18.50 -6.50 -2.66
N GLU A 367 18.72 -6.40 -1.35
CA GLU A 367 20.06 -6.43 -0.75
C GLU A 367 20.76 -7.77 -0.95
N GLN A 368 20.00 -8.87 -0.90
CA GLN A 368 20.55 -10.22 -1.07
C GLN A 368 20.88 -10.56 -2.52
N THR A 369 20.32 -9.80 -3.47
CA THR A 369 20.38 -10.12 -4.90
C THR A 369 21.12 -9.08 -5.73
N ASP A 370 21.55 -7.98 -5.13
CA ASP A 370 22.29 -6.91 -5.81
C ASP A 370 23.57 -7.45 -6.46
N ASP A 371 24.39 -8.19 -5.72
CA ASP A 371 25.65 -8.73 -6.22
C ASP A 371 25.44 -9.65 -7.44
N LEU A 372 24.38 -10.45 -7.44
CA LEU A 372 24.01 -11.31 -8.57
C LEU A 372 23.56 -10.47 -9.76
N ASN A 373 22.71 -9.48 -9.54
CA ASN A 373 22.24 -8.59 -10.59
C ASN A 373 23.40 -7.79 -11.21
N PHE A 374 24.35 -7.34 -10.39
CA PHE A 374 25.57 -6.69 -10.85
C PHE A 374 26.40 -7.62 -11.74
N LYS A 375 26.58 -8.90 -11.34
CA LYS A 375 27.33 -9.89 -12.14
C LYS A 375 26.63 -10.26 -13.45
N ILE A 376 25.31 -10.37 -13.44
CA ILE A 376 24.51 -10.55 -14.66
C ILE A 376 24.75 -9.38 -15.61
N ASN A 377 24.66 -8.15 -15.12
CA ASN A 377 24.89 -6.94 -15.90
C ASN A 377 26.33 -6.82 -16.40
N GLU A 378 27.32 -7.26 -15.61
CA GLU A 378 28.73 -7.36 -16.02
C GLU A 378 28.91 -8.29 -17.21
N ILE A 379 28.33 -9.49 -17.17
CA ILE A 379 28.46 -10.45 -18.26
C ILE A 379 27.73 -9.96 -19.51
N LEU A 380 26.51 -9.43 -19.37
CA LEU A 380 25.76 -8.89 -20.50
C LEU A 380 26.46 -7.71 -21.15
N SER A 381 27.08 -6.84 -20.37
CA SER A 381 27.91 -5.74 -20.88
C SER A 381 29.12 -6.26 -21.66
N ARG A 382 29.78 -7.31 -21.16
CA ARG A 382 30.90 -7.96 -21.86
C ARG A 382 30.45 -8.61 -23.17
N ILE A 383 29.29 -9.28 -23.19
CA ILE A 383 28.70 -9.86 -24.39
C ILE A 383 28.36 -8.75 -25.40
N ALA A 384 27.72 -7.67 -24.97
CA ALA A 384 27.39 -6.54 -25.83
C ALA A 384 28.65 -5.89 -26.43
N ASN A 385 29.70 -5.73 -25.63
CA ASN A 385 30.99 -5.20 -26.11
C ASN A 385 31.67 -6.15 -27.10
N TYR A 386 31.64 -7.45 -26.83
CA TYR A 386 32.14 -8.46 -27.75
C TYR A 386 31.38 -8.42 -29.08
N ILE A 387 30.04 -8.37 -29.07
CA ILE A 387 29.22 -8.26 -30.29
C ILE A 387 29.57 -6.99 -31.07
N ARG A 388 29.73 -5.84 -30.40
CA ARG A 388 30.12 -4.58 -31.04
C ARG A 388 31.47 -4.68 -31.75
N LEU A 389 32.45 -5.37 -31.16
CA LEU A 389 33.76 -5.60 -31.77
C LEU A 389 33.68 -6.59 -32.95
N VAL A 390 32.85 -7.62 -32.83
CA VAL A 390 32.67 -8.65 -33.87
C VAL A 390 31.88 -8.15 -35.08
N CYS A 391 30.91 -7.25 -34.89
CA CYS A 391 30.15 -6.65 -35.99
C CYS A 391 31.02 -5.78 -36.93
N LEU A 392 32.19 -5.34 -36.47
CA LEU A 392 33.13 -4.52 -37.25
C LEU A 392 34.54 -5.16 -37.22
N PRO A 393 34.72 -6.37 -37.80
CA PRO A 393 36.00 -7.06 -37.72
C PRO A 393 37.07 -6.25 -38.47
N PRO A 394 38.34 -6.29 -38.01
CA PRO A 394 39.43 -5.66 -38.73
C PRO A 394 39.60 -6.26 -40.14
N LEU A 395 39.78 -5.40 -41.13
CA LEU A 395 40.08 -5.80 -42.51
C LEU A 395 41.60 -5.82 -42.71
N ILE A 396 42.16 -6.93 -43.16
CA ILE A 396 43.55 -7.02 -43.58
C ILE A 396 43.61 -6.68 -45.07
N LEU A 397 44.34 -5.60 -45.41
CA LEU A 397 44.55 -5.10 -46.76
C LEU A 397 46.06 -4.95 -47.02
N PRO A 398 46.72 -5.94 -47.63
CA PRO A 398 48.14 -5.85 -47.95
C PRO A 398 48.44 -4.70 -48.94
N GLU A 399 49.57 -4.03 -48.78
CA GLU A 399 49.95 -2.87 -49.61
C GLU A 399 50.19 -3.25 -51.08
N ASP A 400 50.64 -4.48 -51.32
CA ASP A 400 50.83 -5.08 -52.66
C ASP A 400 49.54 -5.20 -53.48
N CYS A 401 48.36 -5.13 -52.85
CA CYS A 401 47.09 -5.47 -53.51
C CYS A 401 46.56 -4.41 -54.49
N LEU A 402 47.30 -3.32 -54.78
CA LEU A 402 46.92 -2.22 -55.70
C LEU A 402 45.57 -1.51 -55.39
N ILE A 403 44.85 -1.94 -54.36
CA ILE A 403 43.59 -1.36 -53.89
C ILE A 403 43.94 -0.37 -52.77
N LYS A 404 43.72 0.93 -53.04
CA LYS A 404 43.86 1.99 -52.05
C LYS A 404 42.69 1.92 -51.05
N THR A 405 42.93 2.35 -49.81
CA THR A 405 41.95 2.31 -48.72
C THR A 405 40.69 3.13 -49.01
N ASP A 406 40.78 4.15 -49.86
CA ASP A 406 39.63 4.97 -50.27
C ASP A 406 38.66 4.21 -51.19
N LYS A 407 39.09 3.07 -51.76
CA LYS A 407 38.24 2.19 -52.59
C LYS A 407 37.52 1.12 -51.77
N VAL A 408 37.78 1.02 -50.46
CA VAL A 408 37.11 0.06 -49.59
C VAL A 408 35.77 0.67 -49.18
N THR A 409 34.68 0.18 -49.78
CA THR A 409 33.31 0.65 -49.52
C THR A 409 32.73 0.07 -48.23
N THR A 410 33.26 -1.06 -47.74
CA THR A 410 32.81 -1.68 -46.50
C THR A 410 33.39 -0.98 -45.28
N ARG A 411 32.55 -0.64 -44.31
CA ARG A 411 32.96 -0.04 -43.04
C ARG A 411 33.60 -1.11 -42.15
N GLY A 412 34.87 -1.43 -42.40
CA GLY A 412 35.69 -2.21 -41.47
C GLY A 412 36.02 -1.38 -40.22
N GLY A 413 36.18 -2.03 -39.07
CA GLY A 413 36.57 -1.33 -37.83
C GLY A 413 37.97 -0.71 -37.97
N LEU A 414 39.00 -1.56 -38.02
CA LEU A 414 40.39 -1.18 -38.23
C LEU A 414 40.90 -1.82 -39.53
N VAL A 415 41.61 -1.06 -40.36
CA VAL A 415 42.25 -1.60 -41.58
C VAL A 415 43.73 -1.83 -41.30
N LEU A 416 44.15 -3.10 -41.28
CA LEU A 416 45.54 -3.51 -41.08
C LEU A 416 46.24 -3.64 -42.43
N ARG A 417 47.43 -3.05 -42.56
CA ARG A 417 48.21 -3.01 -43.80
C ARG A 417 49.57 -3.70 -43.66
N PRO A 418 49.64 -5.04 -43.79
CA PRO A 418 50.92 -5.71 -43.88
C PRO A 418 51.62 -5.35 -45.20
N LYS A 419 52.96 -5.24 -45.18
CA LYS A 419 53.76 -4.88 -46.36
C LYS A 419 53.57 -5.87 -47.51
N ASN A 420 53.63 -7.17 -47.23
CA ASN A 420 53.60 -8.21 -48.25
C ASN A 420 52.29 -9.01 -48.23
N HIS A 421 51.73 -9.32 -49.40
CA HIS A 421 50.53 -10.16 -49.56
C HIS A 421 50.73 -11.61 -49.06
N VAL A 422 51.96 -12.13 -49.10
CA VAL A 422 52.31 -13.47 -48.59
C VAL A 422 52.16 -13.56 -47.07
N VAL A 423 52.55 -12.50 -46.35
CA VAL A 423 52.46 -12.42 -44.89
C VAL A 423 51.03 -12.09 -44.44
N GLY A 424 50.34 -11.23 -45.20
CA GLY A 424 48.93 -10.89 -44.95
C GLY A 424 47.94 -11.98 -45.37
N GLY A 425 48.37 -12.91 -46.24
CA GLY A 425 47.55 -13.94 -46.87
C GLY A 425 46.30 -13.40 -47.58
N GLY A 426 46.48 -12.32 -48.34
CA GLY A 426 45.45 -11.69 -49.16
C GLY A 426 44.51 -10.72 -48.42
N ILE A 427 43.50 -10.22 -49.15
CA ILE A 427 42.45 -9.36 -48.60
C ILE A 427 41.43 -10.23 -47.87
N ARG A 428 41.36 -10.09 -46.55
CA ARG A 428 40.42 -10.87 -45.73
C ARG A 428 40.08 -10.14 -44.44
N TYR A 429 38.92 -10.47 -43.88
CA TYR A 429 38.63 -10.08 -42.51
C TYR A 429 39.43 -10.96 -41.54
N LEU A 430 39.89 -10.37 -40.45
CA LEU A 430 40.46 -11.12 -39.35
C LEU A 430 39.37 -12.06 -38.78
N GLN A 431 39.69 -13.34 -38.63
CA GLN A 431 38.77 -14.28 -37.99
C GLN A 431 38.61 -13.88 -36.53
N VAL A 432 37.40 -13.47 -36.17
CA VAL A 432 37.07 -13.22 -34.77
C VAL A 432 36.97 -14.55 -34.03
N PRO A 433 37.50 -14.66 -32.80
CA PRO A 433 37.25 -15.85 -31.98
C PRO A 433 35.75 -15.95 -31.73
N SER A 434 35.17 -17.15 -31.71
CA SER A 434 33.77 -17.34 -31.34
C SER A 434 33.58 -17.15 -29.83
N LEU A 435 32.37 -16.72 -29.42
CA LEU A 435 32.06 -16.59 -28.00
C LEU A 435 31.98 -18.00 -27.38
N PRO A 436 32.71 -18.27 -26.28
CA PRO A 436 32.58 -19.55 -25.59
C PRO A 436 31.14 -19.77 -25.11
N ALA A 437 30.58 -20.96 -25.37
CA ALA A 437 29.20 -21.29 -25.00
C ALA A 437 28.96 -21.23 -23.47
N ASP A 438 30.01 -21.38 -22.66
CA ASP A 438 29.92 -21.33 -21.21
C ASP A 438 29.50 -19.96 -20.66
N PHE A 439 29.67 -18.87 -21.42
CA PHE A 439 29.15 -17.55 -21.03
C PHE A 439 27.63 -17.54 -20.92
N PHE A 440 26.93 -18.15 -21.89
CA PHE A 440 25.47 -18.25 -21.85
C PHE A 440 25.00 -19.13 -20.69
N ARG A 441 25.68 -20.27 -20.47
CA ARG A 441 25.39 -21.16 -19.32
C ARG A 441 25.55 -20.45 -17.98
N LEU A 442 26.55 -19.59 -17.85
CA LEU A 442 26.79 -18.82 -16.62
C LEU A 442 25.71 -17.76 -16.39
N VAL A 443 25.23 -17.10 -17.46
CA VAL A 443 24.10 -16.16 -17.37
C VAL A 443 22.85 -16.90 -16.91
N ASP A 444 22.54 -18.05 -17.51
CA ASP A 444 21.39 -18.87 -17.10
C ASP A 444 21.51 -19.34 -15.65
N LEU A 445 22.71 -19.73 -15.20
CA LEU A 445 22.96 -20.10 -13.81
C LEU A 445 22.69 -18.95 -12.85
N TYR A 446 23.15 -17.73 -13.16
CA TYR A 446 22.90 -16.57 -12.31
C TYR A 446 21.43 -16.14 -12.32
N LEU A 447 20.74 -16.22 -13.46
CA LEU A 447 19.29 -16.00 -13.52
C LEU A 447 18.54 -17.01 -12.65
N ASN A 448 18.92 -18.29 -12.69
CA ASN A 448 18.32 -19.33 -11.85
C ASN A 448 18.60 -19.10 -10.35
N PHE A 449 19.80 -18.65 -9.98
CA PHE A 449 20.10 -18.29 -8.58
C PHE A 449 19.29 -17.07 -8.13
N PHE A 450 19.17 -16.06 -8.99
CA PHE A 450 18.36 -14.88 -8.74
C PHE A 450 16.88 -15.25 -8.50
N ASP A 451 16.31 -16.08 -9.38
CA ASP A 451 14.93 -16.57 -9.27
C ASP A 451 14.73 -17.40 -7.99
N ARG A 452 15.71 -18.25 -7.63
CA ARG A 452 15.64 -19.08 -6.42
C ARG A 452 15.71 -18.26 -5.13
N ILE A 453 16.50 -17.19 -5.08
CA ILE A 453 16.63 -16.32 -3.89
C ILE A 453 15.38 -15.46 -3.73
N TYR A 454 14.84 -14.92 -4.82
CA TYR A 454 13.55 -14.24 -4.80
C TYR A 454 12.35 -15.18 -4.62
N ALA A 455 12.59 -16.49 -4.58
CA ALA A 455 11.58 -17.55 -4.48
C ALA A 455 10.48 -17.44 -5.55
N ILE A 456 10.86 -17.09 -6.78
CA ILE A 456 9.93 -16.99 -7.91
C ILE A 456 9.84 -18.36 -8.56
N GLU A 457 8.65 -18.95 -8.52
CA GLU A 457 8.35 -20.17 -9.28
C GLU A 457 7.68 -19.84 -10.62
N ASP A 458 7.79 -20.74 -11.60
CA ASP A 458 7.23 -20.55 -12.95
C ASP A 458 5.70 -20.36 -12.93
N VAL A 459 5.03 -20.89 -11.91
CA VAL A 459 3.58 -20.72 -11.70
C VAL A 459 3.22 -19.25 -11.48
N ASP A 460 4.08 -18.46 -10.84
CA ASP A 460 3.87 -17.01 -10.67
C ASP A 460 4.00 -16.24 -11.98
N ARG A 461 4.70 -16.81 -12.96
CA ARG A 461 4.84 -16.24 -14.31
C ARG A 461 3.67 -16.62 -15.21
N GLY A 462 2.70 -17.38 -14.69
CA GLY A 462 1.61 -17.95 -15.48
C GLY A 462 2.09 -19.01 -16.47
N GLN A 463 3.29 -19.56 -16.27
CA GLN A 463 3.81 -20.65 -17.09
C GLN A 463 3.50 -21.99 -16.42
N THR A 464 2.89 -22.90 -17.17
CA THR A 464 2.69 -24.27 -16.70
C THR A 464 4.03 -25.01 -16.71
N PRO A 465 4.44 -25.67 -15.61
CA PRO A 465 5.68 -26.44 -15.59
C PRO A 465 5.62 -27.54 -16.65
N ARG A 466 6.68 -27.70 -17.46
CA ARG A 466 6.71 -28.61 -18.63
C ARG A 466 6.41 -30.09 -18.33
N ASN A 467 6.42 -30.51 -17.07
CA ASN A 467 6.21 -31.90 -16.64
C ASN A 467 5.02 -32.10 -15.68
N ILE A 468 4.24 -31.06 -15.35
CA ILE A 468 3.16 -31.15 -14.36
C ILE A 468 1.84 -30.81 -15.05
N GLN A 469 1.07 -31.84 -15.42
CA GLN A 469 -0.26 -31.69 -16.03
C GLN A 469 -1.41 -31.71 -15.01
N ALA A 470 -1.16 -32.22 -13.79
CA ALA A 470 -2.18 -32.33 -12.77
C ALA A 470 -2.44 -30.97 -12.10
N ALA A 471 -3.70 -30.50 -12.16
CA ALA A 471 -4.13 -29.26 -11.52
C ALA A 471 -3.82 -29.25 -10.01
N SER A 472 -3.92 -30.39 -9.33
CA SER A 472 -3.60 -30.55 -7.90
C SER A 472 -2.13 -30.25 -7.55
N ALA A 473 -1.19 -30.61 -8.44
CA ALA A 473 0.21 -30.33 -8.24
C ALA A 473 0.55 -28.84 -8.47
N ILE A 474 -0.15 -28.19 -9.41
CA ILE A 474 -0.05 -26.73 -9.60
C ILE A 474 -0.59 -26.00 -8.37
N VAL A 475 -1.73 -26.44 -7.84
CA VAL A 475 -2.29 -25.91 -6.58
C VAL A 475 -1.27 -26.07 -5.46
N THR A 476 -0.71 -27.26 -5.26
CA THR A 476 0.28 -27.51 -4.20
C THR A 476 1.51 -26.59 -4.31
N LEU A 477 1.98 -26.31 -5.53
CA LEU A 477 3.07 -25.35 -5.76
C LEU A 477 2.65 -23.92 -5.41
N GLN A 478 1.44 -23.50 -5.80
CA GLN A 478 0.89 -22.20 -5.39
C GLN A 478 0.76 -22.07 -3.87
N GLU A 479 0.30 -23.12 -3.19
CA GLU A 479 0.18 -23.13 -1.72
C GLU A 479 1.56 -22.98 -1.06
N ARG A 480 2.57 -23.70 -1.57
CA ARG A 480 3.94 -23.62 -1.07
C ARG A 480 4.52 -22.22 -1.25
N ASN A 481 4.33 -21.60 -2.41
CA ASN A 481 4.81 -20.24 -2.65
C ASN A 481 4.10 -19.22 -1.76
N ALA A 482 2.80 -19.40 -1.57
CA ALA A 482 2.01 -18.55 -0.68
C ALA A 482 2.47 -18.61 0.79
N VAL A 483 3.08 -19.72 1.24
CA VAL A 483 3.72 -19.80 2.57
C VAL A 483 4.91 -18.84 2.69
N LEU A 484 5.69 -18.65 1.62
CA LEU A 484 6.85 -17.74 1.63
C LEU A 484 6.43 -16.26 1.65
N MET A 485 5.35 -15.92 0.95
CA MET A 485 4.77 -14.58 0.97
C MET A 485 3.98 -14.27 2.26
N ARG A 486 3.69 -15.29 3.09
CA ARG A 486 2.85 -15.15 4.28
C ARG A 486 3.39 -14.16 5.30
N GLN A 487 4.72 -14.10 5.49
CA GLN A 487 5.31 -13.12 6.41
C GLN A 487 5.04 -11.68 5.96
N LYS A 488 5.20 -11.41 4.65
CA LYS A 488 4.92 -10.10 4.06
C LYS A 488 3.43 -9.76 4.10
N ILE A 489 2.56 -10.73 3.83
CA ILE A 489 1.10 -10.56 3.95
C ILE A 489 0.73 -10.20 5.40
N ARG A 490 1.26 -10.91 6.39
CA ARG A 490 1.02 -10.61 7.81
C ARG A 490 1.49 -9.21 8.20
N ALA A 491 2.61 -8.75 7.64
CA ALA A 491 3.12 -7.40 7.87
C ALA A 491 2.18 -6.34 7.27
N VAL A 492 1.64 -6.57 6.07
CA VAL A 492 0.63 -5.69 5.44
C VAL A 492 -0.69 -5.72 6.22
N ASP A 493 -1.17 -6.90 6.62
CA ASP A 493 -2.38 -7.06 7.45
C ASP A 493 -2.23 -6.36 8.81
N TYR A 494 -1.01 -6.36 9.38
CA TYR A 494 -0.71 -5.62 10.60
C TYR A 494 -0.85 -4.11 10.39
N LEU A 495 -0.34 -3.55 9.28
CA LEU A 495 -0.54 -2.12 8.96
C LEU A 495 -2.03 -1.78 8.85
N VAL A 496 -2.79 -2.57 8.09
CA VAL A 496 -4.24 -2.39 7.93
C VAL A 496 -4.95 -2.43 9.29
N ARG A 497 -4.55 -3.37 10.15
CA ARG A 497 -5.09 -3.51 11.51
C ARG A 497 -4.85 -2.25 12.34
N GLU A 498 -3.62 -1.75 12.37
CA GLU A 498 -3.26 -0.56 13.14
C GLU A 498 -3.94 0.70 12.61
N ARG A 499 -4.04 0.87 11.28
CA ARG A 499 -4.78 1.98 10.66
C ARG A 499 -6.24 2.02 11.10
N GLY A 500 -6.92 0.86 11.07
CA GLY A 500 -8.32 0.78 11.51
C GLY A 500 -8.48 1.07 13.00
N ARG A 501 -7.54 0.61 13.85
CA ARG A 501 -7.53 0.93 15.29
C ARG A 501 -7.34 2.42 15.56
N TRP A 502 -6.48 3.08 14.81
CA TRP A 502 -6.29 4.53 14.91
C TRP A 502 -7.54 5.29 14.50
N GLU A 503 -8.18 4.91 13.39
CA GLU A 503 -9.41 5.56 12.92
C GLU A 503 -10.56 5.39 13.91
N ILE A 504 -10.75 4.19 14.46
CA ILE A 504 -11.75 3.94 15.52
C ILE A 504 -11.51 4.88 16.70
N SER A 505 -10.27 4.98 17.17
CA SER A 505 -9.91 5.87 18.28
C SER A 505 -10.16 7.34 17.93
N PHE A 506 -9.85 7.75 16.70
CA PHE A 506 -10.07 9.11 16.23
C PHE A 506 -11.55 9.45 16.15
N ILE A 507 -12.38 8.56 15.62
CA ILE A 507 -13.83 8.73 15.54
C ILE A 507 -14.45 8.88 16.92
N GLN A 508 -14.03 8.05 17.89
CA GLN A 508 -14.49 8.15 19.28
C GLN A 508 -14.09 9.49 19.93
N ASN A 509 -12.89 10.01 19.62
CA ASN A 509 -12.36 11.21 20.24
C ASN A 509 -12.88 12.52 19.61
N PHE A 510 -12.98 12.58 18.29
CA PHE A 510 -13.18 13.85 17.56
C PHE A 510 -14.43 13.90 16.68
N SER A 511 -15.06 12.77 16.36
CA SER A 511 -16.19 12.77 15.43
C SER A 511 -17.52 13.17 16.10
N TRP A 512 -17.75 14.48 16.18
CA TRP A 512 -18.96 15.07 16.75
C TRP A 512 -20.06 15.36 15.71
N LYS A 513 -19.73 15.37 14.41
CA LYS A 513 -20.70 15.64 13.34
C LYS A 513 -21.57 14.39 13.09
N PRO A 514 -22.91 14.51 13.11
CA PRO A 514 -23.79 13.40 12.77
C PRO A 514 -23.72 13.12 11.27
N GLU A 515 -23.53 11.86 10.89
CA GLU A 515 -23.48 11.38 9.52
C GLU A 515 -24.51 10.26 9.33
N SER A 516 -25.18 10.19 8.18
CA SER A 516 -26.11 9.11 7.87
C SER A 516 -25.36 7.93 7.25
N ILE A 517 -25.46 6.75 7.84
CA ILE A 517 -24.87 5.50 7.35
C ILE A 517 -26.00 4.51 7.10
N GLU A 518 -25.96 3.83 5.97
CA GLU A 518 -26.91 2.75 5.67
C GLU A 518 -26.38 1.43 6.27
N VAL A 519 -27.15 0.87 7.21
CA VAL A 519 -26.90 -0.46 7.77
C VAL A 519 -28.08 -1.33 7.36
N GLN A 520 -27.84 -2.35 6.53
CA GLN A 520 -28.88 -3.25 6.04
C GLN A 520 -30.07 -2.47 5.43
N ASP A 521 -29.78 -1.49 4.56
CA ASP A 521 -30.75 -0.62 3.88
C ASP A 521 -31.58 0.29 4.81
N VAL A 522 -31.20 0.41 6.08
CA VAL A 522 -31.79 1.37 7.03
C VAL A 522 -30.81 2.53 7.27
N PRO A 523 -31.15 3.77 6.89
CA PRO A 523 -30.32 4.93 7.19
C PRO A 523 -30.36 5.21 8.69
N THR A 524 -29.22 5.05 9.35
CA THR A 524 -29.01 5.32 10.77
C THR A 524 -28.09 6.52 10.95
N VAL A 525 -28.40 7.39 11.92
CA VAL A 525 -27.55 8.52 12.25
C VAL A 525 -26.40 8.03 13.12
N PHE A 526 -25.18 8.24 12.66
CA PHE A 526 -23.95 7.90 13.33
C PHE A 526 -23.27 9.15 13.88
N ARG A 527 -22.89 9.11 15.15
CA ARG A 527 -22.05 10.12 15.79
C ARG A 527 -20.98 9.41 16.60
N GLY A 528 -19.71 9.63 16.25
CA GLY A 528 -18.59 8.89 16.84
C GLY A 528 -18.42 9.10 18.34
N THR A 529 -18.66 10.33 18.82
CA THR A 529 -18.58 10.66 20.25
C THR A 529 -19.57 9.89 21.12
N ASP A 530 -20.69 9.42 20.56
CA ASP A 530 -21.69 8.66 21.32
C ASP A 530 -21.18 7.25 21.67
N TYR A 531 -20.18 6.77 20.91
CA TYR A 531 -19.48 5.52 21.14
C TYR A 531 -18.14 5.70 21.87
N ALA A 532 -17.86 6.90 22.38
CA ALA A 532 -16.69 7.14 23.21
C ALA A 532 -16.76 6.29 24.49
N GLY A 533 -15.66 5.65 24.86
CA GLY A 533 -15.61 4.77 26.04
C GLY A 533 -15.96 3.31 25.77
N ARG A 534 -16.23 2.93 24.52
CA ARG A 534 -16.41 1.54 24.11
C ARG A 534 -15.12 0.93 23.56
N LEU A 535 -14.87 -0.34 23.87
CA LEU A 535 -13.72 -1.08 23.37
C LEU A 535 -14.12 -1.81 22.08
N PHE A 536 -13.67 -1.26 20.96
CA PHE A 536 -13.73 -1.90 19.67
C PHE A 536 -12.36 -2.45 19.28
N ASN A 537 -12.36 -3.61 18.63
CA ASN A 537 -11.17 -4.16 18.00
C ASN A 537 -11.42 -4.31 16.51
N TYR A 538 -10.41 -3.99 15.70
CA TYR A 538 -10.46 -4.15 14.25
C TYR A 538 -9.82 -5.48 13.88
N LEU A 539 -10.63 -6.42 13.40
CA LEU A 539 -10.19 -7.73 12.96
C LEU A 539 -10.07 -7.72 11.44
N VAL A 540 -8.85 -7.86 10.96
CA VAL A 540 -8.57 -8.11 9.54
C VAL A 540 -8.61 -9.61 9.34
N GLU A 541 -9.51 -10.08 8.49
CA GLU A 541 -9.47 -11.46 8.02
C GLU A 541 -8.26 -11.59 7.10
N SER A 542 -7.18 -12.15 7.64
CA SER A 542 -6.02 -12.54 6.84
C SER A 542 -6.49 -13.64 5.90
N GLY A 543 -6.89 -13.23 4.70
CA GLY A 543 -7.42 -14.14 3.69
C GLY A 543 -6.46 -15.31 3.52
N SER A 544 -6.99 -16.54 3.61
CA SER A 544 -6.20 -17.75 3.39
C SER A 544 -5.30 -17.56 2.17
N THR A 545 -4.00 -17.77 2.39
CA THR A 545 -2.91 -17.38 1.47
C THR A 545 -3.01 -18.03 0.09
N VAL A 546 -3.84 -19.06 -0.07
CA VAL A 546 -4.17 -19.57 -1.40
C VAL A 546 -5.24 -18.67 -1.96
N ALA A 547 -4.85 -17.82 -2.91
CA ALA A 547 -5.83 -17.19 -3.78
C ALA A 547 -6.53 -18.31 -4.56
N LYS A 548 -7.59 -18.88 -3.96
CA LYS A 548 -8.51 -19.71 -4.71
C LYS A 548 -9.03 -18.81 -5.81
N THR A 549 -8.59 -19.09 -7.04
CA THR A 549 -9.14 -18.44 -8.21
C THR A 549 -10.65 -18.69 -8.19
N ASP A 550 -11.44 -17.79 -8.78
CA ASP A 550 -12.89 -18.03 -8.86
C ASP A 550 -13.17 -19.39 -9.51
N LEU A 551 -12.32 -19.80 -10.45
CA LEU A 551 -12.31 -21.14 -11.02
C LEU A 551 -12.11 -22.26 -9.98
N GLN A 552 -11.15 -22.13 -9.06
CA GLN A 552 -10.95 -23.13 -8.00
C GLN A 552 -12.11 -23.17 -7.01
N ARG A 553 -12.75 -22.04 -6.71
CA ARG A 553 -13.97 -22.02 -5.88
C ARG A 553 -15.12 -22.70 -6.62
N GLN A 554 -15.27 -22.44 -7.91
CA GLN A 554 -16.25 -23.08 -8.78
C GLN A 554 -16.04 -24.60 -8.83
N ASP A 555 -14.80 -25.05 -9.08
CA ASP A 555 -14.45 -26.48 -9.12
C ASP A 555 -14.72 -27.16 -7.77
N GLN A 556 -14.29 -26.55 -6.66
CA GLN A 556 -14.55 -27.09 -5.32
C GLN A 556 -16.05 -27.12 -5.01
N ALA A 557 -16.81 -26.08 -5.37
CA ALA A 557 -18.24 -26.07 -5.19
C ALA A 557 -18.91 -27.17 -6.03
N MET A 558 -18.48 -27.38 -7.27
CA MET A 558 -18.95 -28.48 -8.12
C MET A 558 -18.63 -29.86 -7.52
N GLU A 559 -17.45 -30.04 -6.91
CA GLU A 559 -17.09 -31.28 -6.21
C GLU A 559 -17.94 -31.50 -4.94
N LEU A 560 -18.11 -30.47 -4.11
CA LEU A 560 -18.93 -30.54 -2.91
C LEU A 560 -20.41 -30.80 -3.24
N PHE A 561 -20.90 -30.25 -4.35
CA PHE A 561 -22.25 -30.52 -4.83
C PHE A 561 -22.40 -31.97 -5.30
N LYS A 562 -21.42 -32.49 -6.06
CA LYS A 562 -21.40 -33.92 -6.46
C LYS A 562 -21.31 -34.86 -5.26
N ALA A 563 -20.63 -34.44 -4.19
CA ALA A 563 -20.55 -35.17 -2.93
C ALA A 563 -21.82 -35.05 -2.06
N GLY A 564 -22.80 -34.21 -2.47
CA GLY A 564 -24.02 -33.95 -1.72
C GLY A 564 -23.81 -33.14 -0.43
N ALA A 565 -22.66 -32.48 -0.28
CA ALA A 565 -22.31 -31.71 0.91
C ALA A 565 -22.84 -30.28 0.90
N ILE A 566 -23.11 -29.72 -0.29
CA ILE A 566 -23.72 -28.40 -0.47
C ILE A 566 -24.99 -28.51 -1.31
N ASP A 567 -25.91 -27.57 -1.10
CA ASP A 567 -27.14 -27.43 -1.86
C ASP A 567 -26.95 -26.65 -3.18
N LYS A 568 -27.97 -26.70 -4.04
CA LYS A 568 -27.95 -26.02 -5.34
C LYS A 568 -27.81 -24.50 -5.20
N GLN A 569 -28.36 -23.95 -4.12
CA GLN A 569 -28.24 -22.53 -3.81
C GLN A 569 -26.80 -22.14 -3.54
N ALA A 570 -26.13 -22.80 -2.59
CA ALA A 570 -24.74 -22.49 -2.29
C ALA A 570 -23.81 -22.72 -3.49
N LEU A 571 -24.11 -23.68 -4.38
CA LEU A 571 -23.36 -23.86 -5.63
C LEU A 571 -23.49 -22.64 -6.55
N LEU A 572 -24.71 -22.16 -6.80
CA LEU A 572 -24.95 -21.06 -7.73
C LEU A 572 -24.44 -19.72 -7.18
N GLU A 573 -24.53 -19.52 -5.86
CA GLU A 573 -23.91 -18.38 -5.17
C GLU A 573 -22.37 -18.44 -5.26
N ALA A 574 -21.77 -19.61 -5.04
CA ALA A 574 -20.32 -19.79 -5.14
C ALA A 574 -19.78 -19.61 -6.56
N VAL A 575 -20.57 -19.95 -7.58
CA VAL A 575 -20.23 -19.76 -9.01
C VAL A 575 -20.48 -18.32 -9.47
N ASN A 576 -21.20 -17.51 -8.69
CA ASN A 576 -21.64 -16.15 -9.01
C ASN A 576 -22.45 -16.11 -10.33
N PHE A 577 -23.44 -17.00 -10.46
CA PHE A 577 -24.27 -17.09 -11.67
C PHE A 577 -25.33 -15.98 -11.72
N ASP A 578 -25.42 -15.27 -12.86
CA ASP A 578 -26.37 -14.19 -13.06
C ASP A 578 -27.83 -14.68 -12.92
N GLY A 579 -28.60 -14.04 -12.04
CA GLY A 579 -30.00 -14.38 -11.82
C GLY A 579 -30.22 -15.74 -11.15
N TRP A 580 -29.25 -16.23 -10.36
CA TRP A 580 -29.34 -17.54 -9.68
C TRP A 580 -30.64 -17.76 -8.89
N ARG A 581 -31.23 -16.72 -8.29
CA ARG A 581 -32.52 -16.78 -7.58
C ARG A 581 -33.65 -17.30 -8.49
N SER A 582 -33.77 -16.72 -9.69
CA SER A 582 -34.76 -17.14 -10.70
C SER A 582 -34.53 -18.56 -11.22
N VAL A 583 -33.30 -19.07 -11.16
CA VAL A 583 -32.97 -20.44 -11.58
C VAL A 583 -33.42 -21.42 -10.51
N ILE A 584 -33.20 -21.11 -9.23
CA ILE A 584 -33.65 -21.93 -8.12
C ILE A 584 -35.17 -22.03 -8.10
N GLU A 585 -35.87 -20.93 -8.30
CA GLU A 585 -37.35 -20.91 -8.36
C GLU A 585 -37.86 -21.82 -9.47
N ARG A 586 -37.35 -21.67 -10.70
CA ARG A 586 -37.71 -22.56 -11.83
C ARG A 586 -37.38 -24.03 -11.58
N MET A 587 -36.30 -24.32 -10.86
CA MET A 587 -35.94 -25.70 -10.51
C MET A 587 -36.83 -26.26 -9.42
N GLY A 588 -37.20 -25.47 -8.41
CA GLY A 588 -38.13 -25.84 -7.35
C GLY A 588 -39.52 -26.16 -7.88
N GLU A 589 -40.01 -25.38 -8.86
CA GLU A 589 -41.28 -25.66 -9.55
C GLU A 589 -41.26 -27.02 -10.28
N ASN A 590 -40.15 -27.34 -10.95
CA ASN A 590 -40.00 -28.61 -11.66
C ASN A 590 -39.90 -29.82 -10.71
N GLU A 591 -39.24 -29.68 -9.56
CA GLU A 591 -39.16 -30.73 -8.54
C GLU A 591 -40.50 -30.96 -7.85
N LEU A 592 -41.25 -29.88 -7.58
CA LEU A 592 -42.61 -29.95 -7.06
C LEU A 592 -43.53 -30.70 -8.04
N ASP A 593 -43.42 -30.43 -9.34
CA ASP A 593 -44.16 -31.14 -10.38
C ASP A 593 -43.80 -32.63 -10.48
N GLN A 594 -42.54 -32.98 -10.30
CA GLN A 594 -42.10 -34.38 -10.25
C GLN A 594 -42.61 -35.10 -9.00
N ALA A 595 -42.55 -34.46 -7.83
CA ALA A 595 -43.06 -35.01 -6.58
C ALA A 595 -44.58 -35.24 -6.64
N LEU A 596 -45.32 -34.29 -7.24
CA LEU A 596 -46.76 -34.43 -7.47
C LEU A 596 -47.08 -35.57 -8.44
N ASN A 597 -46.31 -35.74 -9.51
CA ASN A 597 -46.48 -36.87 -10.43
C ASN A 597 -46.23 -38.22 -9.75
N ILE A 598 -45.24 -38.31 -8.85
CA ILE A 598 -45.00 -39.53 -8.05
C ILE A 598 -46.17 -39.77 -7.08
N LEU A 599 -46.71 -38.73 -6.46
CA LEU A 599 -47.87 -38.83 -5.57
C LEU A 599 -49.13 -39.31 -6.31
N VAL A 600 -49.38 -38.80 -7.52
CA VAL A 600 -50.43 -39.28 -8.41
C VAL A 600 -50.23 -40.75 -8.77
N GLN A 601 -49.00 -41.15 -9.13
CA GLN A 601 -48.67 -42.55 -9.41
C GLN A 601 -48.82 -43.46 -8.17
N SER A 602 -48.63 -42.92 -6.96
CA SER A 602 -48.83 -43.63 -5.69
C SER A 602 -50.30 -43.73 -5.23
N GLY A 603 -51.24 -43.20 -6.02
CA GLY A 603 -52.68 -43.35 -5.79
C GLY A 603 -53.39 -42.09 -5.27
N MET A 604 -52.76 -40.91 -5.31
CA MET A 604 -53.44 -39.65 -5.03
C MET A 604 -54.33 -39.25 -6.24
N PRO A 605 -55.60 -38.86 -6.03
CA PRO A 605 -56.46 -38.37 -7.12
C PRO A 605 -55.86 -37.11 -7.77
N GLU A 606 -55.88 -37.04 -9.10
CA GLU A 606 -55.30 -35.93 -9.87
C GLU A 606 -55.86 -34.55 -9.48
N GLU A 607 -57.15 -34.48 -9.12
CA GLU A 607 -57.80 -33.25 -8.64
C GLU A 607 -57.23 -32.79 -7.28
N ALA A 608 -56.88 -33.73 -6.40
CA ALA A 608 -56.28 -33.43 -5.11
C ALA A 608 -54.81 -32.98 -5.28
N ALA A 609 -54.07 -33.58 -6.20
CA ALA A 609 -52.70 -33.16 -6.52
C ALA A 609 -52.65 -31.75 -7.13
N MET A 610 -53.60 -31.40 -8.01
CA MET A 610 -53.71 -30.07 -8.62
C MET A 610 -54.10 -28.98 -7.61
N SER A 611 -55.01 -29.28 -6.69
CA SER A 611 -55.36 -28.34 -5.61
C SER A 611 -54.20 -28.15 -4.62
N LEU A 612 -53.45 -29.22 -4.31
CA LEU A 612 -52.24 -29.13 -3.49
C LEU A 612 -51.14 -28.30 -4.18
N LYS A 613 -50.95 -28.48 -5.50
CA LYS A 613 -50.03 -27.66 -6.31
C LYS A 613 -50.38 -26.19 -6.23
N GLN A 614 -51.66 -25.87 -6.41
CA GLN A 614 -52.16 -24.49 -6.37
C GLN A 614 -52.00 -23.87 -4.98
N GLN A 615 -52.19 -24.65 -3.92
CA GLN A 615 -52.01 -24.20 -2.54
C GLN A 615 -50.53 -23.99 -2.16
N LEU A 616 -49.63 -24.85 -2.64
CA LEU A 616 -48.19 -24.74 -2.38
C LEU A 616 -47.55 -23.58 -3.16
N MET A 617 -47.94 -23.36 -4.42
CA MET A 617 -47.49 -22.20 -5.20
C MET A 617 -47.93 -20.85 -4.62
N LEU A 618 -49.12 -20.79 -3.99
CA LEU A 618 -49.59 -19.58 -3.31
C LEU A 618 -48.84 -19.29 -1.99
N SER A 619 -48.23 -20.31 -1.38
CA SER A 619 -47.58 -20.20 -0.07
C SER A 619 -46.08 -19.87 -0.13
N GLN A 620 -45.45 -19.97 -1.30
CA GLN A 620 -44.01 -19.83 -1.48
C GLN A 620 -43.64 -18.52 -2.23
N GLY A 621 -44.20 -17.40 -1.78
CA GLY A 621 -43.75 -16.07 -2.20
C GLY A 621 -42.41 -15.72 -1.54
N GLY A 622 -41.30 -16.10 -2.17
CA GLY A 622 -39.96 -15.64 -1.79
C GLY A 622 -39.75 -14.16 -2.14
N PRO A 623 -38.78 -13.46 -1.54
CA PRO A 623 -38.59 -12.02 -1.68
C PRO A 623 -38.10 -11.54 -3.07
N GLY A 624 -38.27 -12.34 -4.13
CA GLY A 624 -37.89 -12.02 -5.51
C GLY A 624 -38.98 -11.36 -6.36
N ASP A 625 -40.25 -11.40 -5.95
CA ASP A 625 -41.39 -11.00 -6.80
C ASP A 625 -41.85 -9.53 -6.64
N ALA A 626 -40.98 -8.62 -6.22
CA ALA A 626 -41.34 -7.20 -6.08
C ALA A 626 -41.27 -6.38 -7.39
N GLU A 627 -40.86 -6.95 -8.53
CA GLU A 627 -40.72 -6.19 -9.78
C GLU A 627 -41.42 -6.85 -10.98
N GLN A 628 -42.74 -6.95 -10.93
CA GLN A 628 -43.56 -6.92 -12.16
C GLN A 628 -44.79 -6.02 -11.98
N PRO A 629 -44.87 -4.86 -12.66
CA PRO A 629 -46.05 -4.00 -12.60
C PRO A 629 -47.11 -4.51 -13.58
N GLY A 630 -48.20 -5.05 -13.06
CA GLY A 630 -49.46 -5.11 -13.80
C GLY A 630 -50.28 -6.36 -13.58
N GLN A 631 -51.10 -6.38 -12.51
CA GLN A 631 -52.44 -6.96 -12.60
C GLN A 631 -53.47 -6.08 -11.87
N PRO A 632 -54.61 -5.77 -12.50
CA PRO A 632 -55.60 -4.82 -11.98
C PRO A 632 -56.54 -5.47 -10.95
N GLN A 633 -56.75 -4.78 -9.83
CA GLN A 633 -57.78 -5.08 -8.84
C GLN A 633 -59.20 -4.87 -9.43
N PRO A 634 -60.20 -5.69 -9.03
CA PRO A 634 -61.59 -5.53 -9.47
C PRO A 634 -62.32 -4.48 -8.62
N ASN A 635 -62.85 -3.43 -9.26
CA ASN A 635 -63.69 -2.42 -8.59
C ASN A 635 -65.21 -2.66 -8.80
N PRO A 636 -66.07 -2.25 -7.84
CA PRO A 636 -67.54 -2.42 -7.87
C PRO A 636 -68.27 -1.31 -8.67
N PRO A 637 -69.61 -1.39 -8.84
CA PRO A 637 -70.29 -0.89 -10.05
C PRO A 637 -70.85 0.55 -10.00
N GLN A 638 -70.69 1.21 -11.16
CA GLN A 638 -71.56 2.14 -11.92
C GLN A 638 -72.13 3.44 -11.30
N GLY A 639 -71.81 4.56 -11.98
CA GLY A 639 -72.49 5.86 -11.90
C GLY A 639 -72.10 6.82 -13.05
N VAL A 640 -73.03 7.00 -13.99
CA VAL A 640 -73.11 7.75 -15.27
C VAL A 640 -72.58 9.22 -15.33
N LEU A 641 -71.82 9.59 -16.39
CA LEU A 641 -72.13 10.62 -17.44
C LEU A 641 -70.85 11.05 -18.26
N PRO A 642 -70.96 11.37 -19.57
CA PRO A 642 -69.81 11.58 -20.47
C PRO A 642 -69.53 13.05 -20.85
N GLY A 643 -68.27 13.38 -21.18
CA GLY A 643 -67.90 14.62 -21.87
C GLY A 643 -66.45 14.62 -22.38
N PRO A 644 -66.13 15.20 -23.56
CA PRO A 644 -64.98 14.80 -24.39
C PRO A 644 -63.87 15.86 -24.55
N GLY A 645 -62.66 15.44 -24.92
CA GLY A 645 -61.77 16.28 -25.73
C GLY A 645 -60.25 16.19 -25.50
N MET A 646 -59.55 15.92 -26.61
CA MET A 646 -58.17 16.33 -26.98
C MET A 646 -56.95 15.44 -26.63
N ALA A 647 -56.62 14.58 -27.62
CA ALA A 647 -55.40 14.54 -28.46
C ALA A 647 -53.97 14.40 -27.87
N PRO A 648 -53.05 13.74 -28.62
CA PRO A 648 -51.99 12.88 -28.07
C PRO A 648 -50.55 13.36 -28.32
N GLY A 649 -49.57 12.79 -27.62
CA GLY A 649 -48.16 13.04 -27.92
C GLY A 649 -47.16 12.04 -27.30
N VAL A 650 -46.54 11.26 -28.20
CA VAL A 650 -45.13 10.84 -28.24
C VAL A 650 -44.68 9.59 -27.46
N GLN A 651 -44.39 8.53 -28.22
CA GLN A 651 -43.42 7.47 -27.89
C GLN A 651 -42.14 7.67 -28.72
N PRO A 652 -40.93 7.45 -28.17
CA PRO A 652 -39.71 7.31 -28.95
C PRO A 652 -39.13 5.89 -28.87
N GLY A 653 -39.06 5.20 -30.00
CA GLY A 653 -38.35 3.92 -30.10
C GLY A 653 -38.28 3.39 -31.52
N MET A 654 -37.17 3.68 -32.24
CA MET A 654 -36.58 2.82 -33.28
C MET A 654 -35.12 3.24 -33.56
N PRO A 655 -34.15 2.30 -33.66
CA PRO A 655 -32.78 2.59 -34.08
C PRO A 655 -32.63 2.61 -35.60
N ARG A 656 -31.83 3.56 -36.12
CA ARG A 656 -31.44 3.64 -37.54
C ARG A 656 -30.19 2.81 -37.82
N ALA A 657 -30.28 1.98 -38.85
CA ALA A 657 -29.15 1.42 -39.57
C ALA A 657 -28.48 2.47 -40.48
N MET A 658 -27.16 2.37 -40.68
CA MET A 658 -26.51 2.79 -41.92
C MET A 658 -25.31 1.89 -42.25
N GLN A 659 -25.42 1.27 -43.43
CA GLN A 659 -24.38 0.67 -44.27
C GLN A 659 -23.31 1.73 -44.62
N GLY A 660 -22.08 1.46 -45.05
CA GLY A 660 -21.40 0.26 -45.53
C GLY A 660 -20.18 0.71 -46.37
N ALA A 661 -19.31 -0.24 -46.73
CA ALA A 661 -18.53 -0.36 -47.98
C ALA A 661 -17.06 -0.80 -47.76
N GLY A 662 -16.68 -1.90 -48.42
CA GLY A 662 -15.28 -2.32 -48.58
C GLY A 662 -15.07 -3.83 -48.70
N GLN A 663 -15.51 -4.43 -49.80
CA GLN A 663 -15.19 -5.80 -50.27
C GLN A 663 -14.11 -5.70 -51.39
N PRO A 664 -13.49 -6.76 -52.00
CA PRO A 664 -13.60 -8.22 -51.80
C PRO A 664 -12.22 -8.97 -51.95
N PRO A 665 -12.06 -10.20 -52.53
CA PRO A 665 -11.81 -11.45 -51.77
C PRO A 665 -10.64 -12.34 -52.29
N VAL A 666 -10.03 -13.21 -51.48
CA VAL A 666 -9.27 -14.38 -52.01
C VAL A 666 -9.22 -15.54 -51.01
N GLY A 667 -9.60 -16.75 -51.45
CA GLY A 667 -8.78 -17.95 -51.23
C GLY A 667 -9.21 -18.96 -50.15
N GLN A 668 -10.03 -19.94 -50.55
CA GLN A 668 -10.11 -21.26 -49.92
C GLN A 668 -8.76 -22.00 -50.02
N MET A 669 -8.30 -22.65 -48.94
CA MET A 669 -7.54 -23.91 -49.04
C MET A 669 -7.83 -24.81 -47.84
N GLN A 670 -8.13 -26.06 -48.17
CA GLN A 670 -8.36 -27.22 -47.31
C GLN A 670 -7.08 -27.77 -46.66
N PRO A 671 -7.17 -28.68 -45.67
CA PRO A 671 -6.04 -29.20 -44.91
C PRO A 671 -5.34 -30.36 -45.64
N SER A 672 -4.02 -30.46 -45.49
CA SER A 672 -3.25 -31.66 -45.88
C SER A 672 -2.91 -32.51 -44.67
N VAL A 673 -3.37 -33.76 -44.73
CA VAL A 673 -2.85 -34.91 -44.00
C VAL A 673 -1.69 -35.51 -44.81
N VAL A 674 -0.66 -36.02 -44.14
CA VAL A 674 0.08 -37.29 -44.37
C VAL A 674 1.50 -37.14 -43.80
N GLY A 675 1.87 -38.09 -42.93
CA GLY A 675 3.16 -38.15 -42.26
C GLY A 675 4.27 -38.88 -43.02
N VAL A 676 5.46 -38.79 -42.44
CA VAL A 676 6.43 -39.87 -42.15
C VAL A 676 7.08 -39.50 -40.82
#